data_AF-A0A956G4Z9-F1
#
_entry.id   AF-A0A956G4Z9-F1
#
_cell.length_a   1.000
_cell.length_b   1.000
_cell.length_c   1.000
_cell.angle_alpha   90.00
_cell.angle_beta   90.00
_cell.angle_gamma   90.00
#
_symmetry.space_group_name_H-M   'P 1'
#
loop_
_entity.id
_entity.type
_entity.pdbx_description
1 polymer ?
#
loop_
_entity_poly.entity_id
_entity_poly.type
_entity_poly.pdbx_seq_one_letter_code
_entity_poly.pdbx_strand_id
1 'polypeptide(L)'
;MAALALALAFALLATAGVALGAPTHSAPRRARRLPRRFASTTVLTEHPSSLRLMRVQLRQLRRLMRARAGNATLLGAIAKPLMGADKQLAEFEHHAVSKGHATAKMIDFEGKPISPAVIPRYVAAVEKAGLRAGWGKDRMFYVRLTGEKERSPADRARRAEIYRHVAETNLVRVMRGDALPIDRFIVAEADKLAQLVRVHREYERAISKAVDGAIAAGKLTRRQRFAVMAKLARVQVVPLLESAKPVVDGDKLVADYLSYHRQHFGRAPGQMVVMVAGSDLNREIGPLAAHLARSVMVSRMRALQSRFRGVQIVPWLGGGSGPMRSGTGRFPEMAAKLYSGMSFTVQPDHLDQPNLDATVRAMRRSALASKPRPLGADAQRGALALSTSFADAHARTSLQYALSTVRLANLLAPLKQRGRKSTSSTQLVVERDGKLYLRSVQASGEGVGYGRKLDLAGLGDLLTRGDDKALLSRRQRAIAALWPQGLADPRAISGAFARYVSGQSLTTVHGLGAALAHAEKRHGLAAVREMLPMVRFLVKNDGFVLTRDRELVRTRIAALRPHLGKGQVDRQVRLYMQDIATLERYLGTSIESLVDKKLQRRYQRDSRALFSDPRFIDYLRGKDLPLDAWSDVTKKVMRLLGNPGWNRIG
;
A
#
# COMPACT_ATOMS: atom_id res chain seq x y z
N MET A 1 31.54 27.01 -3.16
CA MET A 1 30.25 26.63 -3.83
C MET A 1 29.19 27.72 -3.75
N ALA A 2 28.75 28.19 -2.56
CA ALA A 2 27.73 29.26 -2.47
C ALA A 2 28.20 30.63 -3.00
N ALA A 3 29.46 31.00 -2.78
CA ALA A 3 30.06 32.21 -3.36
C ALA A 3 30.17 32.14 -4.91
N LEU A 4 30.43 30.93 -5.44
CA LEU A 4 30.53 30.69 -6.89
C LEU A 4 29.17 30.84 -7.60
N ALA A 5 28.09 30.39 -6.96
CA ALA A 5 26.73 30.57 -7.47
C ALA A 5 26.27 32.05 -7.43
N LEU A 6 26.75 32.83 -6.46
CA LEU A 6 26.45 34.25 -6.36
C LEU A 6 27.19 35.07 -7.43
N ALA A 7 28.44 34.71 -7.73
CA ALA A 7 29.24 35.33 -8.79
C ALA A 7 28.66 35.06 -10.20
N LEU A 8 28.17 33.83 -10.45
CA LEU A 8 27.50 33.47 -11.71
C LEU A 8 26.17 34.21 -11.92
N ALA A 9 25.42 34.47 -10.85
CA ALA A 9 24.18 35.24 -10.93
C ALA A 9 24.41 36.73 -11.24
N PHE A 10 25.51 37.31 -10.75
CA PHE A 10 25.90 38.69 -11.06
C PHE A 10 26.42 38.84 -12.50
N ALA A 11 27.17 37.86 -13.00
CA ALA A 11 27.67 37.85 -14.38
C ALA A 11 26.53 37.75 -15.43
N LEU A 12 25.46 37.00 -15.11
CA LEU A 12 24.26 36.88 -15.95
C LEU A 12 23.38 38.14 -15.96
N LEU A 13 23.43 38.95 -14.91
CA LEU A 13 22.70 40.23 -14.86
C LEU A 13 23.44 41.36 -15.58
N ALA A 14 24.78 41.31 -15.62
CA ALA A 14 25.59 42.29 -16.35
C ALA A 14 25.50 42.12 -17.87
N THR A 15 25.26 40.90 -18.36
CA THR A 15 25.14 40.59 -19.80
C THR A 15 23.78 40.94 -20.41
N ALA A 16 22.74 41.13 -19.58
CA ALA A 16 21.41 41.52 -20.04
C ALA A 16 21.23 43.04 -20.23
N GLY A 17 22.23 43.85 -19.87
CA GLY A 17 22.11 45.31 -19.76
C GLY A 17 22.63 46.16 -20.92
N VAL A 18 23.16 45.58 -22.00
CA VAL A 18 23.77 46.38 -23.08
C VAL A 18 23.40 45.82 -24.46
N ALA A 19 22.44 46.47 -25.13
CA ALA A 19 22.46 46.75 -26.57
C ALA A 19 21.15 47.42 -27.01
N LEU A 20 21.14 48.76 -27.05
CA LEU A 20 20.24 49.56 -27.88
C LEU A 20 21.11 50.45 -28.77
N GLY A 21 20.88 50.43 -30.08
CA GLY A 21 21.58 51.30 -31.02
C GLY A 21 21.27 51.06 -32.51
N ALA A 22 20.13 51.62 -32.95
CA ALA A 22 19.88 52.41 -34.18
C ALA A 22 20.21 51.88 -35.62
N PRO A 23 19.54 52.43 -36.67
CA PRO A 23 19.14 51.71 -37.90
C PRO A 23 19.73 52.25 -39.22
N THR A 24 19.55 51.53 -40.34
CA THR A 24 19.51 52.13 -41.69
C THR A 24 18.59 51.36 -42.67
N HIS A 25 18.14 52.12 -43.67
CA HIS A 25 17.03 51.91 -44.61
C HIS A 25 17.24 50.89 -45.74
N SER A 26 16.15 50.26 -46.21
CA SER A 26 15.59 50.45 -47.58
C SER A 26 14.40 49.51 -47.86
N ALA A 27 13.41 50.04 -48.58
CA ALA A 27 12.19 49.39 -49.06
C ALA A 27 12.29 49.19 -50.60
N PRO A 28 11.24 48.84 -51.41
CA PRO A 28 9.84 48.45 -51.10
C PRO A 28 9.22 47.34 -52.01
N ARG A 29 7.89 47.16 -51.85
CA ARG A 29 6.82 46.58 -52.73
C ARG A 29 6.39 45.13 -52.40
N ARG A 30 5.11 44.74 -52.32
CA ARG A 30 3.75 45.33 -52.51
C ARG A 30 2.77 44.41 -51.72
N ALA A 31 2.03 44.92 -50.74
CA ALA A 31 0.61 45.29 -50.77
C ALA A 31 -0.44 44.17 -51.00
N ARG A 32 -1.17 43.79 -49.93
CA ARG A 32 -2.65 43.74 -49.90
C ARG A 32 -3.18 43.86 -48.46
N ARG A 33 -4.27 44.62 -48.33
CA ARG A 33 -4.85 45.28 -47.15
C ARG A 33 -5.79 44.37 -46.34
N LEU A 34 -5.95 44.66 -45.03
CA LEU A 34 -7.22 44.90 -44.29
C LEU A 34 -6.93 45.15 -42.77
N PRO A 35 -7.86 45.70 -41.96
CA PRO A 35 -7.68 47.00 -41.31
C PRO A 35 -7.28 46.97 -39.81
N ARG A 36 -6.65 48.08 -39.38
CA ARG A 36 -6.30 48.44 -38.00
C ARG A 36 -7.10 49.68 -37.56
N ARG A 37 -7.57 49.68 -36.30
CA ARG A 37 -7.69 50.80 -35.34
C ARG A 37 -8.40 50.24 -34.10
N PHE A 38 -7.98 50.38 -32.84
CA PHE A 38 -7.11 51.36 -32.17
C PHE A 38 -6.13 50.69 -31.20
N ALA A 39 -4.94 51.28 -31.06
CA ALA A 39 -3.98 51.02 -30.00
C ALA A 39 -3.99 52.21 -29.03
N SER A 40 -4.06 51.94 -27.73
CA SER A 40 -3.60 52.85 -26.68
C SER A 40 -2.40 52.20 -26.00
N THR A 41 -1.23 52.78 -26.21
CA THR A 41 0.03 52.38 -25.58
C THR A 41 0.08 52.98 -24.18
N THR A 42 -0.15 52.16 -23.15
CA THR A 42 0.09 52.57 -21.76
C THR A 42 1.47 52.07 -21.34
N VAL A 43 2.38 53.02 -21.12
CA VAL A 43 3.67 52.82 -20.46
C VAL A 43 3.39 52.33 -19.03
N LEU A 44 3.72 51.07 -18.74
CA LEU A 44 3.70 50.53 -17.38
C LEU A 44 4.93 51.05 -16.64
N THR A 45 4.77 52.19 -15.97
CA THR A 45 5.62 52.56 -14.83
C THR A 45 5.52 51.47 -13.78
N GLU A 46 6.67 50.93 -13.34
CA GLU A 46 6.75 49.90 -12.30
C GLU A 46 6.06 50.37 -11.03
N HIS A 47 4.92 49.74 -10.72
CA HIS A 47 4.14 50.09 -9.53
C HIS A 47 4.91 49.64 -8.26
N PRO A 48 5.05 50.50 -7.23
CA PRO A 48 5.77 50.18 -5.98
C PRO A 48 5.27 48.92 -5.25
N SER A 49 4.06 48.46 -5.56
CA SER A 49 3.44 47.22 -5.08
C SER A 49 4.15 45.95 -5.61
N SER A 50 4.71 45.97 -6.82
CA SER A 50 5.43 44.83 -7.41
C SER A 50 6.76 44.58 -6.68
N LEU A 51 7.50 45.64 -6.37
CA LEU A 51 8.72 45.57 -5.56
C LEU A 51 8.41 45.16 -4.10
N ARG A 52 7.28 45.59 -3.54
CA ARG A 52 6.82 45.16 -2.21
C ARG A 52 6.49 43.66 -2.20
N LEU A 53 5.80 43.17 -3.22
CA LEU A 53 5.45 41.76 -3.38
C LEU A 53 6.69 40.88 -3.55
N MET A 54 7.64 41.31 -4.38
CA MET A 54 8.90 40.60 -4.61
C MET A 54 9.77 40.58 -3.34
N ARG A 55 9.80 41.67 -2.56
CA ARG A 55 10.47 41.73 -1.25
C ARG A 55 9.81 40.81 -0.22
N VAL A 56 8.48 40.66 -0.23
CA VAL A 56 7.76 39.71 0.63
C VAL A 56 8.09 38.27 0.25
N GLN A 57 8.10 37.95 -1.05
CA GLN A 57 8.45 36.62 -1.56
C GLN A 57 9.92 36.26 -1.26
N LEU A 58 10.86 37.20 -1.43
CA LEU A 58 12.28 37.03 -1.07
C LEU A 58 12.49 36.87 0.43
N ARG A 59 11.73 37.58 1.27
CA ARG A 59 11.77 37.39 2.74
C ARG A 59 11.21 36.03 3.16
N GLN A 60 10.14 35.56 2.54
CA GLN A 60 9.59 34.23 2.76
C GLN A 60 10.56 33.13 2.31
N LEU A 61 11.19 33.29 1.15
CA LEU A 61 12.20 32.37 0.64
C LEU A 61 13.45 32.34 1.54
N ARG A 62 13.93 33.50 2.01
CA ARG A 62 15.05 33.58 2.96
C ARG A 62 14.70 32.99 4.33
N ARG A 63 13.47 33.17 4.83
CA ARG A 63 12.98 32.50 6.05
C ARG A 63 12.93 30.98 5.87
N LEU A 64 12.46 30.51 4.72
CA LEU A 64 12.44 29.08 4.38
C LEU A 64 13.85 28.50 4.26
N MET A 65 14.79 29.20 3.63
CA MET A 65 16.18 28.75 3.51
C MET A 65 16.92 28.76 4.86
N ARG A 66 16.67 29.75 5.73
CA ARG A 66 17.23 29.78 7.10
C ARG A 66 16.61 28.70 7.99
N ALA A 67 15.31 28.46 7.89
CA ALA A 67 14.67 27.31 8.53
C ALA A 67 15.27 25.98 8.02
N ARG A 68 15.60 25.88 6.72
CA ARG A 68 16.25 24.71 6.13
C ARG A 68 17.70 24.50 6.61
N ALA A 69 18.44 25.58 6.89
CA ALA A 69 19.79 25.52 7.45
C ALA A 69 19.79 25.11 8.93
N GLY A 70 18.86 25.64 9.76
CA GLY A 70 18.63 25.15 11.12
C GLY A 70 18.07 23.71 11.16
N ASN A 71 17.29 23.33 10.14
CA ASN A 71 16.78 21.98 9.96
C ASN A 71 17.85 20.99 9.49
N ALA A 72 18.98 21.39 8.91
CA ALA A 72 20.03 20.44 8.52
C ALA A 72 20.68 19.79 9.74
N THR A 73 20.83 20.54 10.83
CA THR A 73 21.40 20.07 12.10
C THR A 73 20.40 19.23 12.89
N LEU A 74 19.11 19.61 12.89
CA LEU A 74 18.04 18.84 13.54
C LEU A 74 17.67 17.57 12.74
N LEU A 75 17.60 17.65 11.41
CA LEU A 75 17.46 16.48 10.53
C LEU A 75 18.71 15.60 10.60
N GLY A 76 19.90 16.17 10.77
CA GLY A 76 21.16 15.43 10.99
C GLY A 76 21.22 14.73 12.35
N ALA A 77 20.64 15.33 13.41
CA ALA A 77 20.53 14.74 14.74
C ALA A 77 19.40 13.69 14.83
N ILE A 78 18.27 13.91 14.14
CA ILE A 78 17.17 12.94 14.00
C ILE A 78 17.55 11.81 13.03
N ALA A 79 18.46 12.05 12.08
CA ALA A 79 19.05 11.02 11.23
C ALA A 79 20.20 10.25 11.92
N LYS A 80 20.66 10.65 13.11
CA LYS A 80 21.86 10.05 13.72
C LYS A 80 21.68 8.65 14.36
N PRO A 81 20.49 8.11 14.64
CA PRO A 81 20.32 6.67 14.80
C PRO A 81 19.93 6.04 13.46
N LEU A 82 20.64 6.39 12.38
CA LEU A 82 20.73 5.56 11.18
C LEU A 82 21.48 4.28 11.57
N MET A 83 20.78 3.33 12.17
CA MET A 83 21.11 1.96 11.81
C MET A 83 20.88 1.89 10.29
N GLY A 84 21.96 1.81 9.52
CA GLY A 84 21.87 1.71 8.06
C GLY A 84 20.83 0.64 7.72
N ALA A 85 20.03 0.86 6.68
CA ALA A 85 18.99 -0.09 6.26
C ALA A 85 19.55 -1.53 6.25
N ASP A 86 20.83 -1.70 5.90
CA ASP A 86 21.59 -2.94 5.90
C ASP A 86 21.73 -3.62 7.29
N LYS A 87 21.88 -2.86 8.39
CA LYS A 87 22.05 -3.38 9.77
C LYS A 87 20.73 -3.83 10.40
N GLN A 88 19.67 -3.03 10.30
CA GLN A 88 18.31 -3.44 10.76
C GLN A 88 17.82 -4.68 10.01
N LEU A 89 18.21 -4.77 8.75
CA LEU A 89 17.84 -5.84 7.85
C LEU A 89 18.63 -7.12 8.16
N ALA A 90 19.93 -7.00 8.47
CA ALA A 90 20.74 -8.12 8.98
C ALA A 90 20.26 -8.65 10.33
N GLU A 91 19.87 -7.78 11.28
CA GLU A 91 19.32 -8.20 12.58
C GLU A 91 17.92 -8.85 12.46
N PHE A 92 17.04 -8.27 11.63
CA PHE A 92 15.74 -8.85 11.27
C PHE A 92 15.90 -10.26 10.67
N GLU A 93 16.89 -10.42 9.79
CA GLU A 93 17.13 -11.64 9.04
C GLU A 93 17.79 -12.72 9.87
N HIS A 94 18.74 -12.34 10.74
CA HIS A 94 19.26 -13.25 11.74
C HIS A 94 18.11 -13.78 12.60
N HIS A 95 17.27 -12.91 13.17
CA HIS A 95 16.21 -13.36 14.10
C HIS A 95 15.12 -14.22 13.44
N ALA A 96 14.61 -13.83 12.26
CA ALA A 96 13.51 -14.54 11.62
C ALA A 96 13.94 -15.88 10.99
N VAL A 97 15.17 -15.95 10.47
CA VAL A 97 15.67 -17.14 9.77
C VAL A 97 16.41 -18.08 10.73
N SER A 98 17.14 -17.57 11.73
CA SER A 98 17.82 -18.42 12.74
C SER A 98 16.83 -19.17 13.62
N LYS A 99 15.70 -18.55 13.99
CA LYS A 99 14.64 -19.20 14.75
C LYS A 99 13.73 -20.11 13.90
N GLY A 100 14.00 -20.24 12.59
CA GLY A 100 13.20 -21.08 11.69
C GLY A 100 11.77 -20.60 11.47
N HIS A 101 11.51 -19.30 11.68
CA HIS A 101 10.15 -18.74 11.63
C HIS A 101 9.64 -18.47 10.22
N ALA A 102 10.54 -18.42 9.23
CA ALA A 102 10.18 -18.20 7.83
C ALA A 102 10.89 -19.19 6.91
N THR A 103 10.15 -19.71 5.94
CA THR A 103 10.66 -20.53 4.83
C THR A 103 10.94 -19.69 3.58
N ALA A 104 10.63 -18.40 3.58
CA ALA A 104 10.87 -17.53 2.44
C ALA A 104 11.14 -16.10 2.87
N LYS A 105 11.96 -15.40 2.08
CA LYS A 105 12.25 -13.98 2.23
C LYS A 105 11.84 -13.22 0.98
N MET A 106 11.02 -12.18 1.14
CA MET A 106 10.70 -11.24 0.08
C MET A 106 11.60 -10.00 0.18
N ILE A 107 12.31 -9.68 -0.89
CA ILE A 107 13.05 -8.43 -1.09
C ILE A 107 12.14 -7.48 -1.87
N ASP A 108 11.74 -6.37 -1.24
CA ASP A 108 10.77 -5.42 -1.79
C ASP A 108 11.46 -4.23 -2.46
N PHE A 109 11.47 -4.21 -3.80
CA PHE A 109 11.97 -3.09 -4.60
C PHE A 109 10.87 -2.13 -5.07
N GLU A 110 9.59 -2.49 -4.92
CA GLU A 110 8.46 -1.63 -5.30
C GLU A 110 8.36 -0.45 -4.33
N GLY A 111 8.30 -0.74 -3.03
CA GLY A 111 8.01 0.25 -2.00
C GLY A 111 9.23 0.92 -1.38
N LYS A 112 10.44 0.42 -1.65
CA LYS A 112 11.65 0.80 -0.90
C LYS A 112 12.75 1.34 -1.81
N PRO A 113 13.58 2.30 -1.37
CA PRO A 113 14.66 2.89 -2.17
C PRO A 113 15.94 2.07 -2.03
N ILE A 114 15.84 0.73 -2.05
CA ILE A 114 16.98 -0.17 -1.85
C ILE A 114 17.72 -0.37 -3.18
N SER A 115 19.04 -0.21 -3.17
CA SER A 115 19.88 -0.50 -4.33
C SER A 115 19.75 -1.98 -4.73
N PRO A 116 19.54 -2.31 -6.02
CA PRO A 116 19.59 -3.68 -6.52
C PRO A 116 20.88 -4.44 -6.18
N ALA A 117 21.99 -3.73 -5.96
CA ALA A 117 23.27 -4.31 -5.52
C ALA A 117 23.22 -4.99 -4.14
N VAL A 118 22.12 -4.84 -3.39
CA VAL A 118 21.90 -5.58 -2.14
C VAL A 118 21.69 -7.08 -2.39
N ILE A 119 21.21 -7.47 -3.57
CA ILE A 119 20.86 -8.86 -3.91
C ILE A 119 22.03 -9.84 -3.67
N PRO A 120 23.22 -9.64 -4.28
CA PRO A 120 24.35 -10.53 -4.03
C PRO A 120 24.80 -10.51 -2.56
N ARG A 121 24.72 -9.36 -1.89
CA ARG A 121 25.07 -9.24 -0.46
C ARG A 121 24.15 -10.07 0.42
N TYR A 122 22.86 -10.10 0.11
CA TYR A 122 21.89 -10.91 0.82
C TYR A 122 22.11 -12.40 0.67
N VAL A 123 22.31 -12.84 -0.56
CA VAL A 123 22.59 -14.25 -0.83
C VAL A 123 23.86 -14.67 -0.09
N ALA A 124 24.93 -13.87 -0.18
CA ALA A 124 26.19 -14.14 0.52
C ALA A 124 26.04 -14.13 2.06
N ALA A 125 25.27 -13.20 2.63
CA ALA A 125 25.05 -13.13 4.08
C ALA A 125 24.30 -14.34 4.62
N VAL A 126 23.27 -14.80 3.90
CA VAL A 126 22.51 -16.00 4.26
C VAL A 126 23.37 -17.26 4.12
N GLU A 127 24.20 -17.34 3.07
CA GLU A 127 25.16 -18.43 2.90
C GLU A 127 26.18 -18.45 4.06
N LYS A 128 26.76 -17.30 4.40
CA LYS A 128 27.74 -17.16 5.49
C LYS A 128 27.16 -17.53 6.85
N ALA A 129 25.89 -17.23 7.10
CA ALA A 129 25.24 -17.51 8.37
C ALA A 129 24.96 -19.02 8.60
N GLY A 130 25.36 -19.91 7.69
CA GLY A 130 25.10 -21.35 7.82
C GLY A 130 23.61 -21.70 7.75
N LEU A 131 22.76 -20.73 7.41
CA LEU A 131 21.31 -20.91 7.27
C LEU A 131 20.95 -21.73 6.02
N ARG A 132 21.97 -22.24 5.31
CA ARG A 132 22.02 -22.94 4.03
C ARG A 132 21.22 -24.25 3.99
N ALA A 133 21.07 -24.95 5.12
CA ALA A 133 20.28 -26.19 5.15
C ALA A 133 18.88 -25.94 4.57
N GLY A 134 18.63 -26.51 3.39
CA GLY A 134 17.37 -26.35 2.64
C GLY A 134 17.26 -25.15 1.69
N TRP A 135 18.25 -24.28 1.47
CA TRP A 135 18.07 -23.20 0.47
C TRP A 135 18.03 -23.74 -0.97
N GLY A 136 16.96 -23.40 -1.70
CA GLY A 136 16.63 -24.00 -3.00
C GLY A 136 15.87 -25.33 -2.93
N LYS A 137 15.61 -25.86 -1.71
CA LYS A 137 14.72 -27.00 -1.45
C LYS A 137 13.54 -26.61 -0.54
N ASP A 138 13.83 -26.01 0.62
CA ASP A 138 12.92 -25.61 1.70
C ASP A 138 12.91 -24.10 2.02
N ARG A 139 13.91 -23.34 1.54
CA ARG A 139 14.04 -21.88 1.76
C ARG A 139 14.29 -21.11 0.45
N MET A 140 13.56 -20.00 0.25
CA MET A 140 13.52 -19.26 -1.03
C MET A 140 13.62 -17.74 -0.88
N PHE A 141 14.33 -17.07 -1.81
CA PHE A 141 14.23 -15.63 -1.99
C PHE A 141 13.23 -15.28 -3.09
N TYR A 142 12.33 -14.37 -2.76
CA TYR A 142 11.37 -13.75 -3.67
C TYR A 142 11.79 -12.31 -3.90
N VAL A 143 11.79 -11.87 -5.15
CA VAL A 143 12.06 -10.47 -5.50
C VAL A 143 10.75 -9.81 -5.93
N ARG A 144 10.22 -8.89 -5.12
CA ARG A 144 9.05 -8.06 -5.51
C ARG A 144 9.54 -6.90 -6.37
N LEU A 145 9.14 -6.95 -7.64
CA LEU A 145 9.49 -5.98 -8.65
C LEU A 145 8.71 -4.68 -8.46
N THR A 146 9.20 -3.59 -9.04
CA THR A 146 8.40 -2.39 -9.25
C THR A 146 7.10 -2.76 -9.99
N GLY A 147 5.98 -2.07 -9.74
CA GLY A 147 4.69 -2.39 -10.37
C GLY A 147 4.71 -2.27 -11.89
N GLU A 148 3.80 -2.98 -12.58
CA GLU A 148 3.79 -3.09 -14.05
C GLU A 148 3.51 -1.77 -14.79
N LYS A 149 2.75 -0.86 -14.17
CA LYS A 149 2.65 0.54 -14.59
C LYS A 149 3.95 1.24 -14.22
N GLU A 150 5.02 0.98 -14.95
CA GLU A 150 6.33 1.58 -14.72
C GLU A 150 6.20 3.09 -14.70
N ARG A 151 6.36 3.66 -13.51
CA ARG A 151 5.87 5.00 -13.19
C ARG A 151 6.81 6.09 -13.72
N SER A 152 8.03 5.69 -14.12
CA SER A 152 9.06 6.56 -14.66
C SER A 152 10.14 5.76 -15.40
N PRO A 153 10.95 6.40 -16.26
CA PRO A 153 12.18 5.80 -16.80
C PRO A 153 13.12 5.26 -15.72
N ALA A 154 13.17 5.89 -14.53
CA ALA A 154 13.99 5.44 -13.42
C ALA A 154 13.54 4.08 -12.86
N ASP A 155 12.23 3.82 -12.77
CA ASP A 155 11.71 2.53 -12.34
C ASP A 155 12.02 1.42 -13.35
N ARG A 156 12.04 1.74 -14.66
CA ARG A 156 12.48 0.82 -15.73
C ARG A 156 13.95 0.47 -15.61
N ALA A 157 14.81 1.49 -15.52
CA ALA A 157 16.25 1.31 -15.38
C ALA A 157 16.57 0.46 -14.14
N ARG A 158 15.89 0.76 -13.02
CA ARG A 158 16.04 -0.01 -11.79
C ARG A 158 15.57 -1.45 -11.92
N ARG A 159 14.47 -1.72 -12.63
CA ARG A 159 14.03 -3.10 -12.88
C ARG A 159 15.04 -3.87 -13.72
N ALA A 160 15.60 -3.25 -14.75
CA ALA A 160 16.68 -3.84 -15.54
C ALA A 160 17.91 -4.17 -14.69
N GLU A 161 18.27 -3.27 -13.76
CA GLU A 161 19.36 -3.49 -12.81
C GLU A 161 19.07 -4.66 -11.84
N ILE A 162 17.82 -4.79 -11.36
CA ILE A 162 17.37 -5.94 -10.56
C ILE A 162 17.56 -7.23 -11.35
N TYR A 163 17.07 -7.31 -12.59
CA TYR A 163 17.22 -8.50 -13.41
C TYR A 163 18.68 -8.87 -13.65
N ARG A 164 19.53 -7.87 -13.91
CA ARG A 164 20.98 -8.07 -14.06
C ARG A 164 21.58 -8.71 -12.82
N HIS A 165 21.35 -8.14 -11.63
CA HIS A 165 21.91 -8.69 -10.39
C HIS A 165 21.36 -10.07 -10.03
N VAL A 166 20.07 -10.34 -10.31
CA VAL A 166 19.51 -11.69 -10.12
C VAL A 166 20.14 -12.68 -11.11
N ALA A 167 20.28 -12.32 -12.38
CA ALA A 167 20.89 -13.16 -13.40
C ALA A 167 22.36 -13.49 -13.07
N GLU A 168 23.17 -12.49 -12.72
CA GLU A 168 24.56 -12.66 -12.32
C GLU A 168 24.68 -13.56 -11.07
N THR A 169 23.86 -13.31 -10.04
CA THR A 169 23.88 -14.10 -8.80
C THR A 169 23.48 -15.56 -9.04
N ASN A 170 22.42 -15.78 -9.83
CA ASN A 170 21.97 -17.12 -10.19
C ASN A 170 22.99 -17.85 -11.08
N LEU A 171 23.65 -17.14 -12.01
CA LEU A 171 24.66 -17.71 -12.90
C LEU A 171 25.83 -18.30 -12.11
N VAL A 172 26.38 -17.55 -11.15
CA VAL A 172 27.46 -18.02 -10.26
C VAL A 172 27.07 -19.33 -9.56
N ARG A 173 25.82 -19.45 -9.14
CA ARG A 173 25.30 -20.64 -8.46
C ARG A 173 25.11 -21.81 -9.42
N VAL A 174 24.53 -21.56 -10.60
CA VAL A 174 24.39 -22.58 -11.64
C VAL A 174 25.73 -23.17 -12.04
N MET A 175 26.77 -22.34 -12.19
CA MET A 175 28.13 -22.77 -12.51
C MET A 175 28.76 -23.65 -11.42
N ARG A 176 28.33 -23.51 -10.16
CA ARG A 176 28.75 -24.38 -9.03
C ARG A 176 27.91 -25.66 -8.91
N GLY A 177 26.95 -25.88 -9.81
CA GLY A 177 26.00 -26.99 -9.71
C GLY A 177 24.87 -26.77 -8.70
N ASP A 178 24.85 -25.62 -8.01
CA ASP A 178 23.88 -25.31 -6.96
C ASP A 178 22.46 -25.04 -7.51
N ALA A 179 21.48 -25.02 -6.60
CA ALA A 179 20.14 -24.49 -6.84
C ALA A 179 20.13 -22.95 -6.96
N LEU A 180 19.11 -22.42 -7.64
CA LEU A 180 18.91 -20.98 -7.79
C LEU A 180 18.58 -20.37 -6.41
N PRO A 181 19.34 -19.38 -5.91
CA PRO A 181 18.99 -18.70 -4.68
C PRO A 181 17.71 -17.86 -4.84
N ILE A 182 17.48 -17.33 -6.04
CA ILE A 182 16.31 -16.51 -6.39
C ILE A 182 15.62 -17.17 -7.58
N ASP A 183 14.51 -17.82 -7.33
CA ASP A 183 13.75 -18.56 -8.35
C ASP A 183 12.38 -17.92 -8.62
N ARG A 184 12.03 -16.80 -7.97
CA ARG A 184 10.69 -16.18 -8.06
C ARG A 184 10.70 -14.65 -8.09
N PHE A 185 9.98 -14.09 -9.06
CA PHE A 185 9.64 -12.66 -9.14
C PHE A 185 8.19 -12.43 -8.76
N ILE A 186 7.92 -11.53 -7.82
CA ILE A 186 6.55 -11.09 -7.48
C ILE A 186 6.21 -9.85 -8.31
N VAL A 187 5.09 -9.92 -9.03
CA VAL A 187 4.55 -8.81 -9.84
C VAL A 187 3.34 -8.22 -9.14
N ALA A 188 3.50 -7.02 -8.61
CA ALA A 188 2.41 -6.25 -8.00
C ALA A 188 1.38 -5.80 -9.04
N GLU A 189 0.12 -5.68 -8.60
CA GLU A 189 -1.01 -5.27 -9.44
C GLU A 189 -1.25 -6.21 -10.64
N ALA A 190 -0.97 -7.52 -10.47
CA ALA A 190 -1.12 -8.47 -11.56
C ALA A 190 -2.60 -8.76 -11.86
N ASP A 191 -3.02 -8.55 -13.10
CA ASP A 191 -4.37 -8.81 -13.64
C ASP A 191 -4.38 -9.41 -15.06
N LYS A 192 -3.23 -9.50 -15.75
CA LYS A 192 -3.13 -9.97 -17.15
C LYS A 192 -1.89 -10.83 -17.39
N LEU A 193 -2.02 -11.83 -18.26
CA LEU A 193 -0.90 -12.71 -18.65
C LEU A 193 0.29 -11.92 -19.22
N ALA A 194 0.02 -10.89 -20.03
CA ALA A 194 1.06 -10.07 -20.68
C ALA A 194 2.05 -9.44 -19.70
N GLN A 195 1.63 -9.16 -18.47
CA GLN A 195 2.49 -8.63 -17.41
C GLN A 195 3.51 -9.68 -16.96
N LEU A 196 3.05 -10.93 -16.78
CA LEU A 196 3.89 -12.04 -16.34
C LEU A 196 4.86 -12.48 -17.44
N VAL A 197 4.40 -12.52 -18.69
CA VAL A 197 5.24 -12.84 -19.87
C VAL A 197 6.33 -11.78 -20.07
N ARG A 198 6.04 -10.50 -19.83
CA ARG A 198 7.04 -9.44 -19.94
C ARG A 198 8.22 -9.64 -18.98
N VAL A 199 7.94 -10.06 -17.74
CA VAL A 199 8.97 -10.37 -16.75
C VAL A 199 9.89 -11.48 -17.26
N HIS A 200 9.34 -12.54 -17.85
CA HIS A 200 10.15 -13.60 -18.48
C HIS A 200 11.05 -13.04 -19.58
N ARG A 201 10.49 -12.30 -20.54
CA ARG A 201 11.26 -11.73 -21.66
C ARG A 201 12.37 -10.79 -21.19
N GLU A 202 12.08 -9.94 -20.21
CA GLU A 202 13.07 -9.00 -19.66
C GLU A 202 14.17 -9.73 -18.89
N TYR A 203 13.82 -10.74 -18.11
CA TYR A 203 14.79 -11.55 -17.38
C TYR A 203 15.64 -12.42 -18.30
N GLU A 204 15.07 -13.07 -19.31
CA GLU A 204 15.80 -13.85 -20.31
C GLU A 204 16.85 -13.01 -21.04
N ARG A 205 16.53 -11.75 -21.35
CA ARG A 205 17.52 -10.80 -21.91
C ARG A 205 18.67 -10.52 -20.93
N ALA A 206 18.38 -10.36 -19.65
CA ALA A 206 19.41 -10.19 -18.63
C ALA A 206 20.27 -11.45 -18.46
N ILE A 207 19.66 -12.63 -18.49
CA ILE A 207 20.37 -13.93 -18.46
C ILE A 207 21.30 -14.04 -19.67
N SER A 208 20.81 -13.79 -20.89
CA SER A 208 21.63 -13.87 -22.10
C SER A 208 22.88 -13.02 -21.95
N LYS A 209 22.72 -11.75 -21.57
CA LYS A 209 23.85 -10.84 -21.34
C LYS A 209 24.84 -11.37 -20.30
N ALA A 210 24.36 -11.89 -19.18
CA ALA A 210 25.22 -12.46 -18.13
C ALA A 210 25.99 -13.69 -18.61
N VAL A 211 25.32 -14.61 -19.33
CA VAL A 211 25.92 -15.83 -19.88
C VAL A 211 26.92 -15.49 -20.98
N ASP A 212 26.58 -14.60 -21.91
CA ASP A 212 27.45 -14.19 -23.00
C ASP A 212 28.70 -13.47 -22.45
N GLY A 213 28.55 -12.66 -21.40
CA GLY A 213 29.67 -12.06 -20.66
C GLY A 213 30.57 -13.10 -19.97
N ALA A 214 30.00 -14.16 -19.39
CA ALA A 214 30.78 -15.25 -18.80
C ALA A 214 31.53 -16.09 -19.86
N ILE A 215 30.96 -16.24 -21.05
CA ILE A 215 31.64 -16.87 -22.19
C ILE A 215 32.81 -16.01 -22.66
N ALA A 216 32.59 -14.70 -22.82
CA ALA A 216 33.65 -13.77 -23.21
C ALA A 216 34.81 -13.75 -22.18
N ALA A 217 34.51 -13.93 -20.90
CA ALA A 217 35.49 -14.03 -19.83
C ALA A 217 36.15 -15.42 -19.68
N GLY A 218 35.90 -16.37 -20.60
CA GLY A 218 36.46 -17.73 -20.55
C GLY A 218 35.92 -18.61 -19.43
N LYS A 219 34.87 -18.18 -18.71
CA LYS A 219 34.28 -18.92 -17.58
C LYS A 219 33.26 -19.97 -18.01
N LEU A 220 32.70 -19.83 -19.21
CA LEU A 220 31.77 -20.77 -19.83
C LEU A 220 32.14 -21.01 -21.29
N THR A 221 31.86 -22.21 -21.79
CA THR A 221 31.97 -22.53 -23.21
C THR A 221 30.67 -22.22 -23.96
N ARG A 222 30.75 -22.01 -25.28
CA ARG A 222 29.56 -21.88 -26.14
C ARG A 222 28.64 -23.10 -26.06
N ARG A 223 29.20 -24.31 -25.89
CA ARG A 223 28.43 -25.56 -25.74
C ARG A 223 27.58 -25.58 -24.46
N GLN A 224 28.10 -25.01 -23.37
CA GLN A 224 27.37 -24.93 -22.09
C GLN A 224 26.25 -23.88 -22.08
N ARG A 225 26.28 -22.92 -23.01
CA ARG A 225 25.33 -21.79 -23.07
C ARG A 225 23.88 -22.25 -22.96
N PHE A 226 23.46 -23.22 -23.78
CA PHE A 226 22.07 -23.66 -23.83
C PHE A 226 21.58 -24.26 -22.50
N ALA A 227 22.38 -25.16 -21.91
CA ALA A 227 22.03 -25.81 -20.65
C ALA A 227 21.96 -24.80 -19.48
N VAL A 228 22.90 -23.84 -19.42
CA VAL A 228 22.91 -22.79 -18.40
C VAL A 228 21.72 -21.85 -18.56
N MET A 229 21.46 -21.38 -19.79
CA MET A 229 20.29 -20.55 -20.12
C MET A 229 18.99 -21.26 -19.71
N ALA A 230 18.83 -22.52 -20.10
CA ALA A 230 17.64 -23.31 -19.80
C ALA A 230 17.44 -23.55 -18.29
N LYS A 231 18.51 -23.58 -17.48
CA LYS A 231 18.41 -23.65 -16.02
C LYS A 231 18.01 -22.31 -15.41
N LEU A 232 18.61 -21.22 -15.88
CA LEU A 232 18.36 -19.86 -15.37
C LEU A 232 16.97 -19.33 -15.74
N ALA A 233 16.48 -19.62 -16.94
CA ALA A 233 15.18 -19.16 -17.43
C ALA A 233 13.98 -19.73 -16.65
N ARG A 234 14.19 -20.74 -15.79
CA ARG A 234 13.14 -21.44 -15.01
C ARG A 234 12.61 -20.63 -13.81
N VAL A 235 12.96 -19.35 -13.69
CA VAL A 235 12.40 -18.47 -12.65
C VAL A 235 10.90 -18.35 -12.84
N GLN A 236 10.12 -18.49 -11.78
CA GLN A 236 8.68 -18.34 -11.83
C GLN A 236 8.26 -16.89 -11.57
N VAL A 237 7.15 -16.50 -12.18
CA VAL A 237 6.51 -15.21 -11.91
C VAL A 237 5.28 -15.43 -11.03
N VAL A 238 5.31 -14.83 -9.85
CA VAL A 238 4.26 -14.88 -8.83
C VAL A 238 3.35 -13.66 -9.01
N PRO A 239 2.08 -13.82 -9.44
CA PRO A 239 1.14 -12.72 -9.49
C PRO A 239 0.77 -12.29 -8.06
N LEU A 240 0.82 -10.99 -7.80
CA LEU A 240 0.27 -10.37 -6.60
C LEU A 240 -1.05 -9.67 -6.96
N LEU A 241 -2.15 -10.33 -6.57
CA LEU A 241 -3.52 -9.92 -6.80
C LEU A 241 -3.95 -8.94 -5.69
N GLU A 242 -4.24 -7.70 -6.04
CA GLU A 242 -4.46 -6.63 -5.05
C GLU A 242 -5.87 -6.06 -5.01
N SER A 243 -6.70 -6.35 -6.03
CA SER A 243 -8.09 -5.88 -6.10
C SER A 243 -9.09 -7.02 -6.24
N ALA A 244 -10.36 -6.73 -5.94
CA ALA A 244 -11.44 -7.70 -5.86
C ALA A 244 -11.56 -8.58 -7.11
N LYS A 245 -11.57 -7.97 -8.29
CA LYS A 245 -11.71 -8.70 -9.56
C LYS A 245 -10.53 -9.63 -9.84
N PRO A 246 -9.26 -9.17 -9.88
CA PRO A 246 -8.10 -10.05 -10.02
C PRO A 246 -8.04 -11.15 -8.96
N VAL A 247 -8.47 -10.89 -7.72
CA VAL A 247 -8.52 -11.93 -6.68
C VAL A 247 -9.53 -13.02 -7.03
N VAL A 248 -10.77 -12.65 -7.39
CA VAL A 248 -11.82 -13.63 -7.69
C VAL A 248 -11.56 -14.38 -9.01
N ASP A 249 -11.03 -13.70 -10.03
CA ASP A 249 -10.69 -14.28 -11.34
C ASP A 249 -9.24 -14.79 -11.42
N GLY A 250 -8.52 -14.83 -10.30
CA GLY A 250 -7.10 -15.17 -10.29
C GLY A 250 -6.80 -16.56 -10.86
N ASP A 251 -7.76 -17.49 -10.80
CA ASP A 251 -7.64 -18.83 -11.36
C ASP A 251 -7.48 -18.81 -12.89
N LYS A 252 -8.14 -17.86 -13.58
CA LYS A 252 -7.99 -17.70 -15.02
C LYS A 252 -6.58 -17.23 -15.39
N LEU A 253 -6.10 -16.18 -14.71
CA LEU A 253 -4.73 -15.68 -14.90
C LEU A 253 -3.68 -16.76 -14.66
N VAL A 254 -3.88 -17.59 -13.63
CA VAL A 254 -2.96 -18.69 -13.32
C VAL A 254 -3.06 -19.81 -14.36
N ALA A 255 -4.25 -20.16 -14.83
CA ALA A 255 -4.42 -21.15 -15.90
C ALA A 255 -3.70 -20.73 -17.19
N ASP A 256 -3.87 -19.47 -17.57
CA ASP A 256 -3.22 -18.87 -18.75
C ASP A 256 -1.70 -18.89 -18.59
N TYR A 257 -1.20 -18.52 -17.40
CA TYR A 257 0.23 -18.54 -17.09
C TYR A 257 0.82 -19.96 -17.09
N LEU A 258 0.14 -20.95 -16.53
CA LEU A 258 0.58 -22.34 -16.55
C LEU A 258 0.63 -22.91 -17.97
N SER A 259 -0.33 -22.53 -18.81
CA SER A 259 -0.37 -22.89 -20.23
C SER A 259 0.79 -22.27 -20.99
N TYR A 260 1.01 -20.96 -20.82
CA TYR A 260 2.18 -20.26 -21.35
C TYR A 260 3.49 -20.94 -20.91
N HIS A 261 3.63 -21.25 -19.62
CA HIS A 261 4.86 -21.85 -19.08
C HIS A 261 5.12 -23.23 -19.69
N ARG A 262 4.09 -24.05 -19.89
CA ARG A 262 4.23 -25.35 -20.58
C ARG A 262 4.64 -25.18 -22.04
N GLN A 263 4.05 -24.23 -22.75
CA GLN A 263 4.38 -23.96 -24.16
C GLN A 263 5.80 -23.41 -24.31
N HIS A 264 6.19 -22.44 -23.47
CA HIS A 264 7.46 -21.73 -23.59
C HIS A 264 8.65 -22.50 -23.00
N PHE A 265 8.46 -23.23 -21.89
CA PHE A 265 9.53 -23.97 -21.21
C PHE A 265 9.44 -25.49 -21.36
N GLY A 266 8.49 -26.00 -22.16
CA GLY A 266 8.25 -27.43 -22.38
C GLY A 266 7.65 -28.18 -21.19
N ARG A 267 7.37 -27.51 -20.06
CA ARG A 267 6.79 -28.13 -18.85
C ARG A 267 6.08 -27.12 -17.98
N ALA A 268 5.12 -27.57 -17.18
CA ALA A 268 4.56 -26.76 -16.11
C ALA A 268 5.52 -26.68 -14.90
N PRO A 269 5.47 -25.63 -14.09
CA PRO A 269 6.23 -25.60 -12.84
C PRO A 269 5.66 -26.61 -11.84
N GLY A 270 6.50 -27.26 -11.03
CA GLY A 270 6.03 -28.20 -10.00
C GLY A 270 5.20 -27.54 -8.88
N GLN A 271 5.41 -26.24 -8.66
CA GLN A 271 4.64 -25.43 -7.74
C GLN A 271 4.34 -24.07 -8.36
N MET A 272 3.16 -23.51 -8.10
CA MET A 272 2.75 -22.17 -8.52
C MET A 272 2.25 -21.39 -7.31
N VAL A 273 2.96 -20.34 -6.92
CA VAL A 273 2.52 -19.44 -5.84
C VAL A 273 1.68 -18.32 -6.41
N VAL A 274 0.57 -18.02 -5.73
CA VAL A 274 -0.33 -16.92 -6.07
C VAL A 274 -0.47 -16.04 -4.84
N MET A 275 0.01 -14.81 -4.90
CA MET A 275 -0.03 -13.90 -3.76
C MET A 275 -1.29 -13.03 -3.82
N VAL A 276 -1.94 -12.81 -2.68
CA VAL A 276 -3.07 -11.88 -2.54
C VAL A 276 -2.73 -10.82 -1.49
N ALA A 277 -2.86 -9.53 -1.85
CA ALA A 277 -2.64 -8.44 -0.91
C ALA A 277 -3.84 -8.30 0.03
N GLY A 278 -3.73 -8.88 1.22
CA GLY A 278 -4.79 -8.78 2.22
C GLY A 278 -5.06 -7.34 2.66
N SER A 279 -4.02 -6.51 2.73
CA SER A 279 -4.15 -5.10 3.13
C SER A 279 -4.85 -4.25 2.06
N ASP A 280 -4.44 -4.36 0.80
CA ASP A 280 -5.04 -3.56 -0.28
C ASP A 280 -6.47 -4.01 -0.61
N LEU A 281 -6.72 -5.32 -0.62
CA LEU A 281 -8.08 -5.85 -0.82
C LEU A 281 -9.03 -5.42 0.31
N ASN A 282 -8.59 -5.51 1.58
CA ASN A 282 -9.40 -5.04 2.70
C ASN A 282 -9.60 -3.52 2.65
N ARG A 283 -8.61 -2.74 2.18
CA ARG A 283 -8.76 -1.30 1.97
C ARG A 283 -9.85 -1.00 0.94
N GLU A 284 -9.86 -1.74 -0.17
CA GLU A 284 -10.75 -1.56 -1.31
C GLU A 284 -12.20 -1.96 -1.00
N ILE A 285 -12.44 -3.18 -0.53
CA ILE A 285 -13.82 -3.71 -0.37
C ILE A 285 -14.21 -4.00 1.08
N GLY A 286 -13.31 -3.79 2.03
CA GLY A 286 -13.54 -4.09 3.44
C GLY A 286 -13.18 -5.55 3.81
N PRO A 287 -12.90 -5.82 5.09
CA PRO A 287 -12.33 -7.10 5.53
C PRO A 287 -13.26 -8.31 5.34
N LEU A 288 -14.59 -8.15 5.52
CA LEU A 288 -15.56 -9.24 5.33
C LEU A 288 -15.74 -9.59 3.85
N ALA A 289 -15.96 -8.58 3.00
CA ALA A 289 -16.06 -8.76 1.55
C ALA A 289 -14.77 -9.38 0.99
N ALA A 290 -13.62 -8.90 1.44
CA ALA A 290 -12.31 -9.45 1.08
C ALA A 290 -12.11 -10.90 1.53
N HIS A 291 -12.62 -11.28 2.71
CA HIS A 291 -12.59 -12.67 3.17
C HIS A 291 -13.41 -13.60 2.27
N LEU A 292 -14.61 -13.18 1.87
CA LEU A 292 -15.45 -13.92 0.93
C LEU A 292 -14.79 -14.05 -0.44
N ALA A 293 -14.23 -12.95 -0.98
CA ALA A 293 -13.49 -12.97 -2.25
C ALA A 293 -12.29 -13.93 -2.22
N ARG A 294 -11.51 -13.93 -1.12
CA ARG A 294 -10.40 -14.88 -0.93
C ARG A 294 -10.89 -16.33 -0.81
N SER A 295 -12.02 -16.57 -0.18
CA SER A 295 -12.60 -17.92 -0.05
C SER A 295 -12.99 -18.48 -1.42
N VAL A 296 -13.59 -17.64 -2.28
CA VAL A 296 -13.88 -17.99 -3.67
C VAL A 296 -12.60 -18.25 -4.46
N MET A 297 -11.59 -17.37 -4.36
CA MET A 297 -10.29 -17.56 -5.00
C MET A 297 -9.66 -18.90 -4.60
N VAL A 298 -9.54 -19.20 -3.31
CA VAL A 298 -8.94 -20.44 -2.81
C VAL A 298 -9.69 -21.66 -3.32
N SER A 299 -11.03 -21.61 -3.36
CA SER A 299 -11.86 -22.67 -3.92
C SER A 299 -11.55 -22.91 -5.41
N ARG A 300 -11.50 -21.83 -6.21
CA ARG A 300 -11.23 -21.93 -7.66
C ARG A 300 -9.79 -22.40 -7.96
N MET A 301 -8.81 -21.95 -7.19
CA MET A 301 -7.42 -22.42 -7.30
C MET A 301 -7.29 -23.94 -7.07
N ARG A 302 -8.11 -24.52 -6.19
CA ARG A 302 -8.13 -25.97 -5.97
C ARG A 302 -8.72 -26.73 -7.16
N ALA A 303 -9.82 -26.22 -7.71
CA ALA A 303 -10.40 -26.76 -8.92
C ALA A 303 -9.38 -26.69 -10.08
N LEU A 304 -8.66 -25.57 -10.19
CA LEU A 304 -7.60 -25.40 -11.17
C LEU A 304 -6.44 -26.38 -10.98
N GLN A 305 -5.96 -26.58 -9.74
CA GLN A 305 -4.92 -27.55 -9.44
C GLN A 305 -5.30 -28.97 -9.89
N SER A 306 -6.58 -29.33 -9.78
CA SER A 306 -7.07 -30.64 -10.23
C SER A 306 -6.97 -30.82 -11.76
N ARG A 307 -7.01 -29.72 -12.52
CA ARG A 307 -6.84 -29.69 -13.99
C ARG A 307 -5.37 -29.73 -14.41
N PHE A 308 -4.48 -29.15 -13.61
CA PHE A 308 -3.04 -29.13 -13.85
C PHE A 308 -2.33 -30.15 -12.94
N ARG A 309 -2.53 -31.44 -13.22
CA ARG A 309 -1.87 -32.53 -12.48
C ARG A 309 -0.35 -32.31 -12.41
N GLY A 310 0.23 -32.52 -11.24
CA GLY A 310 1.66 -32.30 -10.99
C GLY A 310 2.06 -30.86 -10.63
N VAL A 311 1.13 -29.91 -10.63
CA VAL A 311 1.37 -28.53 -10.17
C VAL A 311 0.74 -28.32 -8.80
N GLN A 312 1.54 -27.99 -7.78
CA GLN A 312 1.02 -27.57 -6.47
C GLN A 312 0.72 -26.06 -6.49
N ILE A 313 -0.55 -25.66 -6.40
CA ILE A 313 -0.93 -24.24 -6.32
C ILE A 313 -0.95 -23.81 -4.85
N VAL A 314 -0.19 -22.79 -4.51
CA VAL A 314 -0.02 -22.28 -3.14
C VAL A 314 -0.51 -20.84 -3.04
N PRO A 315 -1.74 -20.61 -2.54
CA PRO A 315 -2.20 -19.27 -2.22
C PRO A 315 -1.37 -18.68 -1.07
N TRP A 316 -0.96 -17.42 -1.20
CA TRP A 316 -0.18 -16.69 -0.20
C TRP A 316 -0.87 -15.38 0.17
N LEU A 317 -1.33 -15.27 1.42
CA LEU A 317 -1.86 -14.04 1.99
C LEU A 317 -0.76 -13.07 2.43
N GLY A 318 -0.66 -11.93 1.74
CA GLY A 318 0.07 -10.74 2.16
C GLY A 318 -0.67 -10.00 3.28
N GLY A 319 -0.55 -10.49 4.51
CA GLY A 319 -1.24 -9.98 5.70
C GLY A 319 -0.31 -9.33 6.74
N GLY A 320 -0.81 -8.29 7.40
CA GLY A 320 -0.21 -7.63 8.56
C GLY A 320 -1.00 -7.90 9.84
N SER A 321 -0.43 -7.48 10.97
CA SER A 321 -0.95 -7.82 12.29
C SER A 321 -2.34 -7.27 12.59
N GLY A 322 -2.66 -6.08 12.10
CA GLY A 322 -3.97 -5.45 12.27
C GLY A 322 -5.03 -6.02 11.31
N PRO A 323 -6.31 -6.01 11.65
CA PRO A 323 -7.36 -6.69 10.88
C PRO A 323 -7.71 -6.00 9.55
N MET A 324 -7.54 -4.68 9.42
CA MET A 324 -7.53 -4.02 8.10
C MET A 324 -6.39 -4.51 7.19
N ARG A 325 -5.42 -5.24 7.77
CA ARG A 325 -4.33 -5.92 7.09
C ARG A 325 -4.47 -7.45 7.18
N SER A 326 -5.64 -7.98 7.49
CA SER A 326 -5.98 -9.41 7.69
C SER A 326 -5.76 -9.99 9.09
N GLY A 327 -5.19 -9.24 10.03
CA GLY A 327 -5.27 -9.57 11.47
C GLY A 327 -4.37 -10.72 11.89
N THR A 328 -3.28 -10.95 11.15
CA THR A 328 -2.51 -12.19 11.26
C THR A 328 -1.70 -12.30 12.56
N GLY A 329 -1.57 -11.23 13.35
CA GLY A 329 -0.68 -11.23 14.52
C GLY A 329 -1.32 -11.55 15.87
N ARG A 330 -2.41 -10.86 16.23
CA ARG A 330 -2.92 -10.87 17.61
C ARG A 330 -3.64 -12.16 18.00
N PHE A 331 -4.35 -12.76 17.06
CA PHE A 331 -5.15 -13.98 17.27
C PHE A 331 -4.81 -15.03 16.20
N PRO A 332 -3.58 -15.57 16.24
CA PRO A 332 -3.06 -16.35 15.14
C PRO A 332 -3.81 -17.66 14.91
N GLU A 333 -4.36 -18.28 15.94
CA GLU A 333 -5.16 -19.51 15.82
C GLU A 333 -6.49 -19.26 15.10
N MET A 334 -7.12 -18.11 15.37
CA MET A 334 -8.32 -17.70 14.65
C MET A 334 -8.01 -17.34 13.20
N ALA A 335 -6.93 -16.59 12.97
CA ALA A 335 -6.46 -16.26 11.63
C ALA A 335 -6.13 -17.54 10.83
N ALA A 336 -5.42 -18.47 11.46
CA ALA A 336 -5.12 -19.80 10.93
C ALA A 336 -6.39 -20.55 10.51
N LYS A 337 -7.44 -20.56 11.34
CA LYS A 337 -8.72 -21.19 10.99
C LYS A 337 -9.41 -20.48 9.81
N LEU A 338 -9.43 -19.15 9.82
CA LEU A 338 -10.13 -18.34 8.81
C LEU A 338 -9.45 -18.36 7.43
N TYR A 339 -8.13 -18.50 7.40
CA TYR A 339 -7.34 -18.49 6.17
C TYR A 339 -6.67 -19.83 5.92
N SER A 340 -7.34 -20.93 6.30
CA SER A 340 -6.83 -22.29 6.11
C SER A 340 -6.41 -22.55 4.67
N GLY A 341 -5.31 -23.31 4.49
CA GLY A 341 -4.77 -23.63 3.18
C GLY A 341 -4.08 -22.47 2.46
N MET A 342 -3.75 -21.39 3.17
CA MET A 342 -2.93 -20.28 2.65
C MET A 342 -1.58 -20.22 3.39
N SER A 343 -0.54 -19.76 2.69
CA SER A 343 0.70 -19.28 3.31
C SER A 343 0.55 -17.81 3.75
N PHE A 344 1.41 -17.33 4.66
CA PHE A 344 1.28 -15.99 5.26
C PHE A 344 2.59 -15.21 5.23
N THR A 345 2.51 -13.90 5.11
CA THR A 345 3.67 -13.03 5.36
C THR A 345 3.85 -12.75 6.85
N VAL A 346 5.06 -12.97 7.37
CA VAL A 346 5.50 -12.38 8.64
C VAL A 346 6.08 -10.99 8.36
N GLN A 347 5.28 -9.96 8.64
CA GLN A 347 5.64 -8.54 8.44
C GLN A 347 6.31 -7.94 9.69
N PRO A 348 7.06 -6.83 9.58
CA PRO A 348 7.79 -6.23 10.70
C PRO A 348 6.95 -5.98 11.95
N ASP A 349 5.68 -5.61 11.79
CA ASP A 349 4.75 -5.37 12.92
C ASP A 349 4.36 -6.63 13.71
N HIS A 350 4.70 -7.82 13.21
CA HIS A 350 4.58 -9.07 13.97
C HIS A 350 5.78 -9.30 14.90
N LEU A 351 6.95 -8.73 14.59
CA LEU A 351 8.16 -9.00 15.36
C LEU A 351 8.13 -8.36 16.74
N ASP A 352 7.41 -7.25 16.87
CA ASP A 352 7.20 -6.58 18.15
C ASP A 352 6.17 -7.31 19.04
N GLN A 353 5.63 -8.44 18.57
CA GLN A 353 4.59 -9.14 19.29
C GLN A 353 5.18 -10.21 20.22
N PRO A 354 4.78 -10.22 21.51
CA PRO A 354 5.28 -11.21 22.45
C PRO A 354 4.88 -12.65 22.09
N ASN A 355 3.87 -12.82 21.23
CA ASN A 355 3.35 -14.12 20.79
C ASN A 355 3.80 -14.53 19.37
N LEU A 356 4.84 -13.90 18.79
CA LEU A 356 5.30 -14.20 17.42
C LEU A 356 5.51 -15.70 17.16
N ASP A 357 6.18 -16.41 18.06
CA ASP A 357 6.51 -17.83 17.88
C ASP A 357 5.24 -18.69 17.86
N ALA A 358 4.29 -18.41 18.75
CA ALA A 358 2.98 -19.04 18.75
C ALA A 358 2.21 -18.72 17.47
N THR A 359 2.32 -17.48 16.98
CA THR A 359 1.74 -17.02 15.73
C THR A 359 2.25 -17.81 14.53
N VAL A 360 3.57 -17.92 14.41
CA VAL A 360 4.22 -18.68 13.34
C VAL A 360 3.85 -20.16 13.40
N ARG A 361 3.85 -20.78 14.59
CA ARG A 361 3.44 -22.18 14.76
C ARG A 361 1.99 -22.41 14.34
N ALA A 362 1.07 -21.56 14.78
CA ALA A 362 -0.35 -21.68 14.44
C ALA A 362 -0.59 -21.50 12.93
N MET A 363 0.07 -20.51 12.31
CA MET A 363 0.01 -20.30 10.86
C MET A 363 0.58 -21.47 10.07
N ARG A 364 1.75 -21.99 10.48
CA ARG A 364 2.35 -23.17 9.85
C ARG A 364 1.40 -24.36 9.94
N ARG A 365 0.82 -24.61 11.13
CA ARG A 365 -0.19 -25.66 11.29
C ARG A 365 -1.37 -25.45 10.35
N SER A 366 -1.92 -24.23 10.21
CA SER A 366 -3.06 -23.99 9.30
C SER A 366 -2.72 -24.07 7.82
N ALA A 367 -1.53 -23.64 7.42
CA ALA A 367 -1.06 -23.80 6.04
C ALA A 367 -0.97 -25.29 5.67
N LEU A 368 -0.65 -26.15 6.65
CA LEU A 368 -0.58 -27.61 6.51
C LEU A 368 -1.93 -28.30 6.77
N ALA A 369 -2.77 -27.74 7.64
CA ALA A 369 -3.97 -28.36 8.16
C ALA A 369 -5.19 -28.01 7.31
N SER A 370 -5.84 -29.08 6.88
CA SER A 370 -7.09 -29.13 6.14
C SER A 370 -7.07 -28.41 4.78
N LYS A 371 -7.59 -29.11 3.78
CA LYS A 371 -7.92 -28.56 2.49
C LYS A 371 -9.28 -27.85 2.67
N PRO A 372 -9.40 -26.50 2.67
CA PRO A 372 -10.68 -25.80 2.51
C PRO A 372 -11.62 -26.52 1.56
N ARG A 373 -12.82 -26.84 2.03
CA ARG A 373 -13.80 -27.51 1.20
C ARG A 373 -14.04 -26.67 -0.06
N PRO A 374 -13.96 -27.23 -1.27
CA PRO A 374 -14.33 -26.51 -2.47
C PRO A 374 -15.77 -26.00 -2.34
N LEU A 375 -15.97 -24.72 -2.64
CA LEU A 375 -17.29 -24.12 -2.73
C LEU A 375 -17.90 -24.51 -4.08
N GLY A 376 -19.12 -25.06 -4.07
CA GLY A 376 -19.92 -25.26 -5.28
C GLY A 376 -20.25 -23.92 -5.95
N ALA A 377 -20.71 -23.97 -7.21
CA ALA A 377 -21.00 -22.75 -7.99
C ALA A 377 -22.02 -21.84 -7.29
N ASP A 378 -23.08 -22.41 -6.69
CA ASP A 378 -24.07 -21.65 -5.91
C ASP A 378 -23.48 -21.00 -4.66
N ALA A 379 -22.67 -21.75 -3.90
CA ALA A 379 -22.00 -21.20 -2.71
C ALA A 379 -21.04 -20.07 -3.08
N GLN A 380 -20.33 -20.16 -4.21
CA GLN A 380 -19.49 -19.08 -4.71
C GLN A 380 -20.33 -17.85 -5.11
N ARG A 381 -21.45 -18.05 -5.82
CA ARG A 381 -22.37 -16.94 -6.16
C ARG A 381 -22.95 -16.28 -4.91
N GLY A 382 -23.38 -17.08 -3.93
CA GLY A 382 -23.89 -16.59 -2.65
C GLY A 382 -22.83 -15.80 -1.87
N ALA A 383 -21.59 -16.30 -1.81
CA ALA A 383 -20.47 -15.60 -1.19
C ALA A 383 -20.16 -14.25 -1.87
N LEU A 384 -20.17 -14.20 -3.21
CA LEU A 384 -19.96 -12.95 -3.94
C LEU A 384 -21.12 -11.98 -3.77
N ALA A 385 -22.37 -12.45 -3.78
CA ALA A 385 -23.54 -11.62 -3.52
C ALA A 385 -23.50 -11.02 -2.09
N LEU A 386 -23.18 -11.84 -1.08
CA LEU A 386 -23.01 -11.40 0.30
C LEU A 386 -21.87 -10.39 0.45
N SER A 387 -20.77 -10.58 -0.30
CA SER A 387 -19.63 -9.66 -0.36
C SER A 387 -20.06 -8.25 -0.77
N THR A 388 -21.05 -8.11 -1.66
CA THR A 388 -21.56 -6.79 -2.09
C THR A 388 -22.19 -5.98 -0.96
N SER A 389 -22.93 -6.65 -0.06
CA SER A 389 -23.57 -6.01 1.09
C SER A 389 -22.52 -5.44 2.04
N PHE A 390 -21.44 -6.19 2.28
CA PHE A 390 -20.33 -5.73 3.10
C PHE A 390 -19.48 -4.65 2.41
N ALA A 391 -19.25 -4.77 1.11
CA ALA A 391 -18.51 -3.79 0.33
C ALA A 391 -19.25 -2.45 0.24
N ASP A 392 -20.58 -2.46 0.07
CA ASP A 392 -21.41 -1.25 0.10
C ASP A 392 -21.33 -0.55 1.47
N ALA A 393 -21.48 -1.30 2.56
CA ALA A 393 -21.34 -0.75 3.91
C ALA A 393 -19.95 -0.13 4.13
N HIS A 394 -18.89 -0.85 3.77
CA HIS A 394 -17.51 -0.37 3.84
C HIS A 394 -17.29 0.90 3.00
N ALA A 395 -17.83 0.96 1.79
CA ALA A 395 -17.70 2.09 0.91
C ALA A 395 -18.41 3.34 1.43
N ARG A 396 -19.62 3.20 1.97
CA ARG A 396 -20.36 4.32 2.60
C ARG A 396 -19.57 4.92 3.76
N THR A 397 -19.08 4.07 4.65
CA THR A 397 -18.24 4.50 5.77
C THR A 397 -16.93 5.12 5.27
N SER A 398 -16.31 4.54 4.24
CA SER A 398 -15.07 5.07 3.66
C SER A 398 -15.24 6.48 3.13
N LEU A 399 -16.35 6.72 2.43
CA LEU A 399 -16.65 8.02 1.84
C LEU A 399 -16.94 9.09 2.92
N GLN A 400 -17.67 8.72 3.98
CA GLN A 400 -18.01 9.63 5.08
C GLN A 400 -16.78 10.22 5.79
N TYR A 401 -15.66 9.50 5.75
CA TYR A 401 -14.44 9.84 6.48
C TYR A 401 -13.19 9.93 5.59
N ALA A 402 -13.35 10.03 4.28
CA ALA A 402 -12.23 10.06 3.34
C ALA A 402 -11.24 11.20 3.66
N LEU A 403 -11.76 12.41 3.92
CA LEU A 403 -10.95 13.58 4.21
C LEU A 403 -10.13 13.45 5.51
N SER A 404 -10.77 13.03 6.60
CA SER A 404 -10.07 12.85 7.88
C SER A 404 -9.06 11.70 7.79
N THR A 405 -9.39 10.62 7.07
CA THR A 405 -8.45 9.51 6.81
C THR A 405 -7.20 10.02 6.10
N VAL A 406 -7.34 10.88 5.08
CA VAL A 406 -6.18 11.43 4.36
C VAL A 406 -5.39 12.40 5.21
N ARG A 407 -6.05 13.30 5.96
CA ARG A 407 -5.38 14.21 6.90
C ARG A 407 -4.57 13.42 7.93
N LEU A 408 -5.16 12.40 8.55
CA LEU A 408 -4.46 11.54 9.51
C LEU A 408 -3.34 10.72 8.87
N ALA A 409 -3.54 10.21 7.66
CA ALA A 409 -2.50 9.48 6.93
C ALA A 409 -1.29 10.38 6.63
N ASN A 410 -1.53 11.65 6.31
CA ASN A 410 -0.50 12.66 6.07
C ASN A 410 0.26 13.02 7.35
N LEU A 411 -0.45 13.21 8.47
CA LEU A 411 0.17 13.40 9.78
C LEU A 411 1.12 12.25 10.14
N LEU A 412 0.74 11.02 9.81
CA LEU A 412 1.52 9.81 10.09
C LEU A 412 2.63 9.52 9.07
N ALA A 413 2.74 10.28 7.99
CA ALA A 413 3.64 9.92 6.91
C ALA A 413 5.13 10.15 7.23
N PRO A 414 5.56 11.25 7.91
CA PRO A 414 6.97 11.44 8.25
C PRO A 414 7.53 10.32 9.13
N LEU A 415 6.71 9.76 10.02
CA LEU A 415 7.07 8.60 10.84
C LEU A 415 7.32 7.32 10.02
N LYS A 416 6.82 7.25 8.78
CA LYS A 416 6.89 6.08 7.89
C LYS A 416 7.86 6.24 6.73
N GLN A 417 8.37 7.45 6.50
CA GLN A 417 9.34 7.73 5.43
C GLN A 417 10.76 7.28 5.78
N ARG A 418 11.03 6.79 7.00
CA ARG A 418 12.30 6.13 7.37
C ARG A 418 12.50 4.86 6.52
N GLY A 419 13.21 4.98 5.40
CA GLY A 419 13.62 3.87 4.53
C GLY A 419 12.63 3.46 3.40
N ARG A 420 11.60 4.25 3.09
CA ARG A 420 10.71 4.03 1.93
C ARG A 420 10.99 5.02 0.80
N LYS A 421 10.76 4.64 -0.46
CA LYS A 421 10.82 5.62 -1.56
C LYS A 421 9.83 6.73 -1.20
N SER A 422 10.28 7.98 -1.20
CA SER A 422 9.41 9.16 -1.04
C SER A 422 8.39 9.32 -2.17
N THR A 423 8.30 8.36 -3.11
CA THR A 423 7.30 8.32 -4.17
C THR A 423 5.88 8.14 -3.65
N SER A 424 5.64 7.77 -2.39
CA SER A 424 4.39 8.16 -1.74
C SER A 424 4.55 9.59 -1.26
N SER A 425 4.38 10.52 -2.20
CA SER A 425 4.27 11.94 -1.94
C SER A 425 3.22 12.15 -0.85
N THR A 426 3.66 12.42 0.38
CA THR A 426 2.78 13.00 1.38
C THR A 426 2.51 14.41 0.90
N GLN A 427 1.48 14.54 0.07
CA GLN A 427 1.09 15.78 -0.54
C GLN A 427 0.46 16.63 0.54
N LEU A 428 1.03 17.80 0.77
CA LEU A 428 0.46 18.78 1.67
C LEU A 428 -0.86 19.22 1.04
N VAL A 429 -1.97 18.92 1.71
CA VAL A 429 -3.29 19.32 1.24
C VAL A 429 -3.44 20.79 1.59
N VAL A 430 -3.42 21.65 0.58
CA VAL A 430 -3.71 23.08 0.74
C VAL A 430 -5.16 23.28 0.30
N GLU A 431 -6.01 23.72 1.21
CA GLU A 431 -7.36 24.14 0.88
C GLU A 431 -7.32 25.58 0.36
N ARG A 432 -7.84 25.82 -0.85
CA ARG A 432 -7.95 27.16 -1.45
C ARG A 432 -9.32 27.28 -2.11
N ASP A 433 -10.08 28.33 -1.78
CA ASP A 433 -11.40 28.60 -2.37
C ASP A 433 -12.39 27.42 -2.28
N GLY A 434 -12.40 26.69 -1.15
CA GLY A 434 -13.25 25.52 -0.94
C GLY A 434 -12.86 24.28 -1.75
N LYS A 435 -11.72 24.31 -2.45
CA LYS A 435 -11.14 23.18 -3.20
C LYS A 435 -9.86 22.70 -2.51
N LEU A 436 -9.73 21.38 -2.38
CA LEU A 436 -8.53 20.75 -1.82
C LEU A 436 -7.50 20.56 -2.92
N TYR A 437 -6.38 21.27 -2.85
CA TYR A 437 -5.26 21.14 -3.76
C TYR A 437 -4.17 20.29 -3.12
N LEU A 438 -3.63 19.34 -3.89
CA LEU A 438 -2.46 18.59 -3.48
C LEU A 438 -1.19 19.37 -3.85
N ARG A 439 -0.41 19.78 -2.86
CA ARG A 439 0.97 20.22 -3.12
C ARG A 439 1.87 19.00 -3.17
N SER A 440 2.26 18.61 -4.38
CA SER A 440 3.37 17.69 -4.62
C SER A 440 4.65 18.24 -3.97
N VAL A 441 5.18 17.54 -2.98
CA VAL A 441 6.59 17.68 -2.57
C VAL A 441 7.38 16.59 -3.28
N GLN A 442 7.31 16.55 -4.60
CA GLN A 442 8.36 15.95 -5.42
C GLN A 442 9.17 17.07 -6.05
N ALA A 443 10.49 17.00 -5.87
CA ALA A 443 11.45 17.84 -6.58
C ALA A 443 11.53 17.49 -8.08
N SER A 444 10.78 16.49 -8.56
CA SER A 444 10.59 16.17 -9.98
C SER A 444 9.20 16.65 -10.40
N GLY A 445 9.12 17.67 -11.25
CA GLY A 445 7.88 18.32 -11.71
C GLY A 445 6.90 17.46 -12.53
N GLU A 446 6.89 16.14 -12.34
CA GLU A 446 5.94 15.24 -12.98
C GLU A 446 4.82 14.92 -12.00
N GLY A 447 3.61 15.37 -12.33
CA GLY A 447 2.42 15.17 -11.48
C GLY A 447 2.08 13.70 -11.35
N VAL A 448 2.24 13.14 -10.14
CA VAL A 448 1.85 11.76 -9.89
C VAL A 448 0.71 11.67 -8.89
N GLY A 449 -0.48 11.34 -9.41
CA GLY A 449 -1.68 11.07 -8.64
C GLY A 449 -1.60 9.67 -8.01
N TYR A 450 -1.29 9.61 -6.72
CA TYR A 450 -1.04 8.34 -6.02
C TYR A 450 -2.15 7.97 -5.06
N GLY A 451 -3.25 7.44 -5.60
CA GLY A 451 -4.23 6.70 -4.84
C GLY A 451 -5.20 5.99 -5.77
N ARG A 452 -5.32 4.65 -5.68
CA ARG A 452 -6.42 3.97 -6.36
C ARG A 452 -7.70 4.38 -5.65
N LYS A 453 -8.64 4.98 -6.39
CA LYS A 453 -10.01 5.13 -5.91
C LYS A 453 -10.56 3.74 -5.58
N LEU A 454 -11.47 3.67 -4.61
CA LEU A 454 -12.26 2.46 -4.37
C LEU A 454 -12.87 2.02 -5.70
N ASP A 455 -12.64 0.78 -6.11
CA ASP A 455 -13.18 0.19 -7.33
C ASP A 455 -14.21 -0.88 -6.97
N LEU A 456 -15.45 -0.45 -6.81
CA LEU A 456 -16.59 -1.35 -6.59
C LEU A 456 -17.12 -1.92 -7.92
N ALA A 457 -16.75 -1.33 -9.06
CA ALA A 457 -17.21 -1.79 -10.36
C ALA A 457 -16.62 -3.18 -10.67
N GLY A 458 -15.35 -3.39 -10.34
CA GLY A 458 -14.72 -4.70 -10.47
C GLY A 458 -15.46 -5.81 -9.70
N LEU A 459 -16.00 -5.51 -8.50
CA LEU A 459 -16.85 -6.47 -7.78
C LEU A 459 -18.23 -6.62 -8.44
N GLY A 460 -18.80 -5.52 -8.96
CA GLY A 460 -20.07 -5.53 -9.69
C GLY A 460 -20.07 -6.39 -10.95
N ASP A 461 -18.94 -6.44 -11.67
CA ASP A 461 -18.78 -7.26 -12.87
C ASP A 461 -18.74 -8.77 -12.58
N LEU A 462 -18.56 -9.16 -11.32
CA LEU A 462 -18.54 -10.56 -10.89
C LEU A 462 -19.94 -11.07 -10.52
N LEU A 463 -20.95 -10.22 -10.54
CA LEU A 463 -22.30 -10.54 -10.08
C LEU A 463 -23.21 -10.88 -11.24
N THR A 464 -24.04 -11.89 -11.05
CA THR A 464 -25.06 -12.31 -12.03
C THR A 464 -26.38 -11.56 -11.85
N ARG A 465 -26.64 -10.95 -10.69
CA ARG A 465 -27.88 -10.23 -10.40
C ARG A 465 -27.76 -8.75 -10.75
N GLY A 466 -28.71 -8.24 -11.54
CA GLY A 466 -28.75 -6.84 -11.99
C GLY A 466 -28.79 -5.81 -10.86
N ASP A 467 -29.54 -6.09 -9.78
CA ASP A 467 -29.72 -5.16 -8.67
C ASP A 467 -28.45 -4.88 -7.88
N ASP A 468 -27.63 -5.91 -7.64
CA ASP A 468 -26.39 -5.75 -6.88
C ASP A 468 -25.34 -5.01 -7.73
N LYS A 469 -25.27 -5.29 -9.03
CA LYS A 469 -24.46 -4.53 -9.98
C LYS A 469 -24.89 -3.06 -10.05
N ALA A 470 -26.20 -2.80 -10.11
CA ALA A 470 -26.75 -1.44 -10.12
C ALA A 470 -26.46 -0.69 -8.80
N LEU A 471 -26.54 -1.37 -7.66
CA LEU A 471 -26.17 -0.81 -6.36
C LEU A 471 -24.69 -0.39 -6.33
N LEU A 472 -23.76 -1.31 -6.66
CA LEU A 472 -22.33 -1.00 -6.65
C LEU A 472 -21.97 0.08 -7.67
N SER A 473 -22.62 0.09 -8.84
CA SER A 473 -22.44 1.15 -9.85
C SER A 473 -22.91 2.52 -9.34
N ARG A 474 -24.08 2.59 -8.70
CA ARG A 474 -24.57 3.82 -8.04
C ARG A 474 -23.59 4.29 -6.97
N ARG A 475 -23.02 3.38 -6.19
CA ARG A 475 -22.01 3.69 -5.16
C ARG A 475 -20.70 4.18 -5.77
N GLN A 476 -20.22 3.54 -6.83
CA GLN A 476 -19.03 3.99 -7.54
C GLN A 476 -19.20 5.41 -8.07
N ARG A 477 -20.38 5.75 -8.63
CA ARG A 477 -20.70 7.12 -9.04
C ARG A 477 -20.73 8.10 -7.87
N ALA A 478 -21.35 7.71 -6.75
CA ALA A 478 -21.36 8.55 -5.55
C ALA A 478 -19.95 8.78 -5.00
N ILE A 479 -19.10 7.76 -4.98
CA ILE A 479 -17.67 7.90 -4.63
C ILE A 479 -17.00 8.84 -5.62
N ALA A 480 -17.16 8.64 -6.93
CA ALA A 480 -16.53 9.51 -7.92
C ALA A 480 -16.95 10.98 -7.80
N ALA A 481 -18.20 11.25 -7.41
CA ALA A 481 -18.76 12.59 -7.24
C ALA A 481 -18.35 13.26 -5.91
N LEU A 482 -18.32 12.49 -4.81
CA LEU A 482 -18.10 13.02 -3.46
C LEU A 482 -16.64 12.88 -2.99
N TRP A 483 -15.86 11.99 -3.60
CA TRP A 483 -14.44 11.87 -3.30
C TRP A 483 -13.74 13.14 -3.78
N PRO A 484 -13.11 13.91 -2.87
CA PRO A 484 -12.57 15.21 -3.25
C PRO A 484 -11.61 15.07 -4.44
N GLN A 485 -11.79 15.91 -5.46
CA GLN A 485 -10.94 15.87 -6.64
C GLN A 485 -9.47 16.06 -6.23
N GLY A 486 -8.60 15.26 -6.79
CA GLY A 486 -7.19 15.21 -6.40
C GLY A 486 -6.90 14.35 -5.17
N LEU A 487 -7.83 14.08 -4.26
CA LEU A 487 -7.49 13.36 -3.03
C LEU A 487 -7.00 11.93 -3.29
N ALA A 488 -5.72 11.68 -3.03
CA ALA A 488 -5.12 10.37 -3.11
C ALA A 488 -5.64 9.46 -1.97
N ASP A 489 -6.18 8.28 -2.29
CA ASP A 489 -6.44 7.25 -1.28
C ASP A 489 -5.10 6.75 -0.70
N PRO A 490 -4.88 6.86 0.63
CA PRO A 490 -3.64 6.43 1.24
C PRO A 490 -3.35 4.95 0.99
N ARG A 491 -2.06 4.61 0.89
CA ARG A 491 -1.58 3.21 0.88
C ARG A 491 -2.18 2.45 2.07
N ALA A 492 -2.48 1.16 1.89
CA ALA A 492 -3.22 0.35 2.85
C ALA A 492 -2.71 0.44 4.30
N ILE A 493 -1.39 0.50 4.50
CA ILE A 493 -0.80 0.69 5.83
C ILE A 493 -1.21 2.04 6.42
N SER A 494 -1.00 3.14 5.69
CA SER A 494 -1.35 4.49 6.16
C SER A 494 -2.85 4.68 6.33
N GLY A 495 -3.64 4.15 5.40
CA GLY A 495 -5.09 4.09 5.53
C GLY A 495 -5.50 3.35 6.81
N ALA A 496 -5.02 2.14 7.03
CA ALA A 496 -5.35 1.35 8.23
C ALA A 496 -5.01 2.10 9.54
N PHE A 497 -3.86 2.79 9.60
CA PHE A 497 -3.51 3.57 10.79
C PHE A 497 -4.38 4.81 10.98
N ALA A 498 -4.62 5.58 9.92
CA ALA A 498 -5.50 6.74 9.98
C ALA A 498 -6.91 6.34 10.48
N ARG A 499 -7.39 5.21 9.97
CA ARG A 499 -8.67 4.61 10.35
C ARG A 499 -8.70 4.17 11.81
N TYR A 500 -7.65 3.52 12.26
CA TYR A 500 -7.48 3.18 13.68
C TYR A 500 -7.55 4.42 14.57
N VAL A 501 -6.77 5.47 14.27
CA VAL A 501 -6.71 6.72 15.06
C VAL A 501 -8.07 7.40 15.13
N SER A 502 -8.84 7.37 14.05
CA SER A 502 -10.16 7.97 14.01
C SER A 502 -11.15 7.33 15.00
N GLY A 503 -10.99 6.04 15.32
CA GLY A 503 -11.93 5.27 16.15
C GLY A 503 -13.37 5.19 15.63
N GLN A 504 -13.66 5.75 14.46
CA GLN A 504 -15.00 5.87 13.87
C GLN A 504 -14.99 5.73 12.34
N SER A 505 -13.87 6.03 11.69
CA SER A 505 -13.68 5.75 10.28
C SER A 505 -13.00 4.41 10.12
N LEU A 506 -13.75 3.38 9.74
CA LEU A 506 -13.20 2.14 9.17
C LEU A 506 -12.23 1.40 10.09
N THR A 507 -12.57 1.32 11.37
CA THR A 507 -12.17 0.12 12.10
C THR A 507 -12.89 -1.05 11.44
N THR A 508 -12.33 -2.25 11.51
CA THR A 508 -12.93 -3.42 10.85
C THR A 508 -14.35 -3.79 11.34
N VAL A 509 -14.89 -3.02 12.28
CA VAL A 509 -16.08 -3.30 13.07
C VAL A 509 -17.13 -2.18 13.08
N HIS A 510 -16.82 -0.97 12.59
CA HIS A 510 -17.82 0.12 12.51
C HIS A 510 -18.71 -0.04 11.27
N GLY A 511 -20.03 0.07 11.45
CA GLY A 511 -21.03 -0.19 10.41
C GLY A 511 -21.31 -1.68 10.21
N LEU A 512 -20.71 -2.55 11.02
CA LEU A 512 -20.78 -3.99 10.85
C LEU A 512 -22.15 -4.54 11.24
N GLY A 513 -22.79 -4.00 12.28
CA GLY A 513 -24.14 -4.37 12.66
C GLY A 513 -25.14 -4.04 11.55
N ALA A 514 -25.06 -2.83 11.00
CA ALA A 514 -25.87 -2.42 9.87
C ALA A 514 -25.61 -3.28 8.62
N ALA A 515 -24.35 -3.63 8.35
CA ALA A 515 -24.00 -4.51 7.23
C ALA A 515 -24.57 -5.93 7.42
N LEU A 516 -24.52 -6.48 8.64
CA LEU A 516 -25.11 -7.79 8.97
C LEU A 516 -26.63 -7.77 8.85
N ALA A 517 -27.31 -6.72 9.34
CA ALA A 517 -28.76 -6.55 9.18
C ALA A 517 -29.17 -6.45 7.72
N HIS A 518 -28.40 -5.72 6.93
CA HIS A 518 -28.64 -5.61 5.50
C HIS A 518 -28.42 -6.94 4.77
N ALA A 519 -27.36 -7.65 5.12
CA ALA A 519 -27.06 -8.99 4.59
C ALA A 519 -28.15 -10.01 4.97
N GLU A 520 -28.64 -10.01 6.21
CA GLU A 520 -29.73 -10.88 6.67
C GLU A 520 -30.99 -10.64 5.84
N LYS A 521 -31.38 -9.37 5.66
CA LYS A 521 -32.56 -9.01 4.86
C LYS A 521 -32.48 -9.52 3.42
N ARG A 522 -31.27 -9.60 2.84
CA ARG A 522 -31.06 -9.97 1.43
C ARG A 522 -30.74 -11.43 1.18
N HIS A 523 -30.06 -12.07 2.13
CA HIS A 523 -29.46 -13.39 1.95
C HIS A 523 -29.90 -14.38 3.04
N GLY A 524 -30.71 -13.94 4.00
CA GLY A 524 -31.19 -14.75 5.12
C GLY A 524 -30.17 -14.88 6.25
N LEU A 525 -30.68 -15.28 7.42
CA LEU A 525 -29.88 -15.42 8.64
C LEU A 525 -28.81 -16.51 8.53
N ALA A 526 -29.08 -17.59 7.79
CA ALA A 526 -28.14 -18.69 7.60
C ALA A 526 -26.81 -18.23 6.95
N ALA A 527 -26.89 -17.46 5.87
CA ALA A 527 -25.72 -16.89 5.20
C ALA A 527 -24.93 -15.94 6.12
N VAL A 528 -25.63 -15.17 6.96
CA VAL A 528 -24.99 -14.28 7.94
C VAL A 528 -24.30 -15.07 9.04
N ARG A 529 -24.88 -16.19 9.50
CA ARG A 529 -24.29 -17.06 10.53
C ARG A 529 -22.94 -17.62 10.12
N GLU A 530 -22.74 -17.94 8.83
CA GLU A 530 -21.45 -18.38 8.29
C GLU A 530 -20.34 -17.34 8.44
N MET A 531 -20.70 -16.04 8.51
CA MET A 531 -19.74 -14.95 8.66
C MET A 531 -19.37 -14.64 10.11
N LEU A 532 -20.12 -15.15 11.09
CA LEU A 532 -19.90 -14.84 12.50
C LEU A 532 -18.50 -15.18 13.03
N PRO A 533 -17.82 -16.26 12.58
CA PRO A 533 -16.42 -16.49 12.96
C PRO A 533 -15.48 -15.36 12.54
N MET A 534 -15.65 -14.83 11.33
CA MET A 534 -14.87 -13.70 10.83
C MET A 534 -15.27 -12.41 11.57
N VAL A 535 -16.56 -12.17 11.80
CA VAL A 535 -17.05 -11.03 12.60
C VAL A 535 -16.45 -11.04 14.01
N ARG A 536 -16.50 -12.19 14.70
CA ARG A 536 -15.88 -12.37 16.03
C ARG A 536 -14.38 -12.11 15.99
N PHE A 537 -13.69 -12.55 14.93
CA PHE A 537 -12.27 -12.28 14.76
C PHE A 537 -11.98 -10.77 14.61
N LEU A 538 -12.76 -10.06 13.80
CA LEU A 538 -12.62 -8.61 13.65
C LEU A 538 -12.90 -7.88 14.97
N VAL A 539 -13.95 -8.28 15.70
CA VAL A 539 -14.30 -7.71 17.01
C VAL A 539 -13.24 -8.00 18.07
N LYS A 540 -12.67 -9.19 18.13
CA LYS A 540 -11.54 -9.47 19.03
C LYS A 540 -10.32 -8.62 18.69
N ASN A 541 -10.03 -8.43 17.39
CA ASN A 541 -8.88 -7.65 16.94
C ASN A 541 -9.02 -6.16 17.21
N ASP A 542 -10.14 -5.55 16.82
CA ASP A 542 -10.33 -4.09 16.81
C ASP A 542 -11.45 -3.60 17.72
N GLY A 543 -12.29 -4.46 18.28
CA GLY A 543 -13.50 -4.07 19.02
C GLY A 543 -13.22 -3.18 20.23
N PHE A 544 -11.99 -3.15 20.74
CA PHE A 544 -11.58 -2.23 21.80
C PHE A 544 -11.65 -0.75 21.39
N VAL A 545 -11.76 -0.45 20.09
CA VAL A 545 -12.02 0.92 19.60
C VAL A 545 -13.48 1.34 19.77
N LEU A 546 -14.38 0.36 19.84
CA LEU A 546 -15.81 0.55 20.08
C LEU A 546 -16.03 0.90 21.54
N THR A 547 -17.05 1.71 21.77
CA THR A 547 -17.41 2.23 23.09
C THR A 547 -18.89 2.61 23.12
N ARG A 548 -19.55 2.38 24.26
CA ARG A 548 -20.89 2.90 24.56
C ARG A 548 -20.88 4.32 25.16
N ASP A 549 -19.70 4.89 25.38
CA ASP A 549 -19.55 6.28 25.82
C ASP A 549 -20.02 7.24 24.71
N ARG A 550 -21.26 7.70 24.82
CA ARG A 550 -21.90 8.61 23.85
C ARG A 550 -21.14 9.92 23.71
N GLU A 551 -20.53 10.41 24.79
CA GLU A 551 -19.83 11.68 24.77
C GLU A 551 -18.51 11.57 24.01
N LEU A 552 -17.73 10.51 24.28
CA LEU A 552 -16.53 10.24 23.49
C LEU A 552 -16.86 10.03 22.00
N VAL A 553 -17.95 9.33 21.68
CA VAL A 553 -18.40 9.14 20.30
C VAL A 553 -18.79 10.49 19.67
N ARG A 554 -19.54 11.34 20.39
CA ARG A 554 -19.91 12.68 19.94
C ARG A 554 -18.68 13.54 19.64
N THR A 555 -17.72 13.60 20.56
CA THR A 555 -16.48 14.37 20.41
C THR A 555 -15.67 13.92 19.20
N ARG A 556 -15.55 12.60 18.98
CA ARG A 556 -14.89 12.05 17.77
C ARG A 556 -15.60 12.47 16.49
N ILE A 557 -16.92 12.34 16.41
CA ILE A 557 -17.69 12.68 15.19
C ILE A 557 -17.52 14.17 14.89
N ALA A 558 -17.68 15.03 15.90
CA ALA A 558 -17.55 16.47 15.75
C ALA A 558 -16.14 16.88 15.29
N ALA A 559 -15.10 16.25 15.83
CA ALA A 559 -13.72 16.53 15.45
C ALA A 559 -13.39 16.03 14.02
N LEU A 560 -13.84 14.83 13.65
CA LEU A 560 -13.56 14.23 12.34
C LEU A 560 -14.41 14.83 11.22
N ARG A 561 -15.58 15.38 11.55
CA ARG A 561 -16.55 15.95 10.59
C ARG A 561 -17.00 17.34 11.08
N PRO A 562 -16.10 18.32 11.09
CA PRO A 562 -16.34 19.64 11.68
C PRO A 562 -17.43 20.45 10.96
N HIS A 563 -17.83 20.04 9.75
CA HIS A 563 -18.93 20.66 8.99
C HIS A 563 -20.33 20.23 9.47
N LEU A 564 -20.44 19.23 10.35
CA LEU A 564 -21.73 18.78 10.85
C LEU A 564 -22.23 19.69 11.97
N GLY A 565 -23.49 20.10 11.87
CA GLY A 565 -24.20 20.75 12.98
C GLY A 565 -24.51 19.76 14.12
N LYS A 566 -24.80 20.28 15.32
CA LYS A 566 -25.09 19.49 16.54
C LYS A 566 -26.12 18.38 16.29
N GLY A 567 -27.26 18.69 15.67
CA GLY A 567 -28.30 17.70 15.38
C GLY A 567 -27.86 16.58 14.43
N GLN A 568 -26.99 16.89 13.45
CA GLN A 568 -26.40 15.89 12.56
C GLN A 568 -25.41 15.00 13.32
N VAL A 569 -24.58 15.58 14.19
CA VAL A 569 -23.68 14.81 15.08
C VAL A 569 -24.47 13.86 15.96
N ASP A 570 -25.51 14.33 16.66
CA ASP A 570 -26.34 13.49 17.53
C ASP A 570 -27.04 12.37 16.76
N ARG A 571 -27.48 12.62 15.53
CA ARG A 571 -28.00 11.58 14.64
C ARG A 571 -26.95 10.50 14.35
N GLN A 572 -25.71 10.90 14.04
CA GLN A 572 -24.62 9.95 13.80
C GLN A 572 -24.26 9.16 15.07
N VAL A 573 -24.29 9.78 16.26
CA VAL A 573 -24.13 9.08 17.55
C VAL A 573 -25.21 8.01 17.73
N ARG A 574 -26.48 8.33 17.45
CA ARG A 574 -27.58 7.35 17.54
C ARG A 574 -27.39 6.17 16.58
N LEU A 575 -27.04 6.44 15.31
CA LEU A 575 -26.78 5.39 14.32
C LEU A 575 -25.61 4.49 14.75
N TYR A 576 -24.55 5.08 15.29
CA TYR A 576 -23.41 4.33 15.82
C TYR A 576 -23.83 3.41 16.99
N MET A 577 -24.67 3.87 17.91
CA MET A 577 -25.14 3.04 19.04
C MET A 577 -26.09 1.92 18.57
N GLN A 578 -26.94 2.19 17.59
CA GLN A 578 -27.77 1.16 16.95
C GLN A 578 -26.93 0.09 16.25
N ASP A 579 -25.85 0.50 15.58
CA ASP A 579 -24.91 -0.42 14.93
C ASP A 579 -24.24 -1.36 15.95
N ILE A 580 -23.79 -0.83 17.10
CA ILE A 580 -23.25 -1.63 18.21
C ILE A 580 -24.28 -2.63 18.72
N ALA A 581 -25.49 -2.18 19.07
CA ALA A 581 -26.52 -3.06 19.60
C ALA A 581 -26.90 -4.17 18.60
N THR A 582 -26.96 -3.83 17.32
CA THR A 582 -27.22 -4.80 16.24
C THR A 582 -26.10 -5.82 16.13
N LEU A 583 -24.84 -5.38 16.20
CA LEU A 583 -23.67 -6.26 16.15
C LEU A 583 -23.67 -7.25 17.33
N GLU A 584 -23.96 -6.78 18.54
CA GLU A 584 -24.03 -7.62 19.75
C GLU A 584 -25.15 -8.65 19.69
N ARG A 585 -26.32 -8.28 19.12
CA ARG A 585 -27.42 -9.21 18.85
C ARG A 585 -26.97 -10.39 17.98
N TYR A 586 -26.19 -10.14 16.91
CA TYR A 586 -25.66 -11.23 16.08
C TYR A 586 -24.56 -12.03 16.76
N LEU A 587 -23.74 -11.38 17.59
CA LEU A 587 -22.66 -12.05 18.30
C LEU A 587 -23.17 -12.96 19.43
N GLY A 588 -24.35 -12.64 19.98
CA GLY A 588 -24.92 -13.28 21.16
C GLY A 588 -24.21 -12.89 22.46
N THR A 589 -23.41 -11.82 22.43
CA THR A 589 -22.63 -11.35 23.58
C THR A 589 -22.25 -9.88 23.38
N SER A 590 -21.94 -9.20 24.49
CA SER A 590 -21.41 -7.83 24.43
C SER A 590 -20.04 -7.76 23.77
N ILE A 591 -19.74 -6.63 23.12
CA ILE A 591 -18.41 -6.39 22.56
C ILE A 591 -17.36 -6.32 23.67
N GLU A 592 -17.70 -5.77 24.83
CA GLU A 592 -16.80 -5.64 25.99
C GLU A 592 -16.36 -6.99 26.57
N SER A 593 -17.12 -8.07 26.35
CA SER A 593 -16.70 -9.42 26.76
C SER A 593 -15.71 -10.05 25.78
N LEU A 594 -15.67 -9.57 24.53
CA LEU A 594 -14.82 -10.11 23.47
C LEU A 594 -13.47 -9.39 23.36
N VAL A 595 -13.32 -8.22 23.98
CA VAL A 595 -12.14 -7.36 23.83
C VAL A 595 -11.33 -7.31 25.12
N ASP A 596 -10.04 -7.04 24.97
CA ASP A 596 -9.16 -6.76 26.10
C ASP A 596 -9.59 -5.44 26.78
N LYS A 597 -10.19 -5.56 27.96
CA LYS A 597 -10.70 -4.42 28.75
C LYS A 597 -9.60 -3.41 29.11
N LYS A 598 -8.37 -3.87 29.39
CA LYS A 598 -7.24 -2.98 29.71
C LYS A 598 -6.85 -2.15 28.50
N LEU A 599 -6.78 -2.79 27.32
CA LEU A 599 -6.52 -2.11 26.07
C LEU A 599 -7.64 -1.13 25.71
N GLN A 600 -8.91 -1.54 25.87
CA GLN A 600 -10.07 -0.69 25.60
C GLN A 600 -10.07 0.57 26.47
N ARG A 601 -9.88 0.43 27.79
CA ARG A 601 -9.81 1.57 28.71
C ARG A 601 -8.68 2.53 28.35
N ARG A 602 -7.49 1.99 28.06
CA ARG A 602 -6.34 2.79 27.61
C ARG A 602 -6.67 3.55 26.32
N TYR A 603 -7.22 2.87 25.32
CA TYR A 603 -7.58 3.47 24.04
C TYR A 603 -8.62 4.58 24.22
N GLN A 604 -9.65 4.37 25.03
CA GLN A 604 -10.67 5.37 25.33
C GLN A 604 -10.07 6.61 26.01
N ARG A 605 -9.21 6.44 27.01
CA ARG A 605 -8.50 7.54 27.68
C ARG A 605 -7.63 8.34 26.70
N ASP A 606 -6.77 7.65 25.97
CA ASP A 606 -5.83 8.29 25.03
C ASP A 606 -6.60 8.97 23.88
N SER A 607 -7.75 8.41 23.49
CA SER A 607 -8.64 9.00 22.50
C SER A 607 -9.33 10.26 23.01
N ARG A 608 -9.85 10.28 24.23
CA ARG A 608 -10.39 11.50 24.84
C ARG A 608 -9.34 12.62 24.80
N ALA A 609 -8.13 12.34 25.25
CA ALA A 609 -7.02 13.30 25.28
C ALA A 609 -6.57 13.82 23.90
N LEU A 610 -6.74 13.02 22.84
CA LEU A 610 -6.44 13.42 21.46
C LEU A 610 -7.57 14.24 20.85
N PHE A 611 -8.82 13.76 20.94
CA PHE A 611 -9.97 14.41 20.31
C PHE A 611 -10.50 15.62 21.07
N SER A 612 -10.02 15.87 22.29
CA SER A 612 -10.22 17.12 23.02
C SER A 612 -9.10 18.15 22.80
N ASP A 613 -8.03 17.83 22.05
CA ASP A 613 -6.93 18.76 21.80
C ASP A 613 -7.34 19.76 20.68
N PRO A 614 -7.47 21.07 20.97
CA PRO A 614 -7.87 22.06 19.97
C PRO A 614 -6.93 22.09 18.77
N ARG A 615 -5.62 21.84 18.98
CA ARG A 615 -4.61 21.82 17.91
C ARG A 615 -4.87 20.68 16.94
N PHE A 616 -5.21 19.50 17.45
CA PHE A 616 -5.55 18.35 16.62
C PHE A 616 -6.86 18.58 15.86
N ILE A 617 -7.87 19.18 16.48
CA ILE A 617 -9.14 19.53 15.82
C ILE A 617 -8.87 20.56 14.70
N ASP A 618 -8.06 21.57 14.97
CA ASP A 618 -7.67 22.59 14.00
C ASP A 618 -6.91 21.98 12.81
N TYR A 619 -6.01 21.04 13.07
CA TYR A 619 -5.36 20.25 12.02
C TYR A 619 -6.37 19.46 11.18
N LEU A 620 -7.32 18.77 11.83
CA LEU A 620 -8.38 18.05 11.15
C LEU A 620 -9.33 18.97 10.37
N ARG A 621 -9.37 20.26 10.66
CA ARG A 621 -10.06 21.30 9.89
C ARG A 621 -9.25 21.87 8.74
N GLY A 622 -7.98 21.49 8.60
CA GLY A 622 -7.11 21.95 7.53
C GLY A 622 -6.24 23.16 7.90
N LYS A 623 -6.21 23.55 9.17
CA LYS A 623 -5.25 24.57 9.64
C LYS A 623 -3.87 23.95 9.78
N ASP A 624 -2.85 24.74 9.44
CA ASP A 624 -1.46 24.34 9.65
C ASP A 624 -1.16 24.24 11.15
N LEU A 625 -0.45 23.17 11.54
CA LEU A 625 0.07 23.03 12.89
C LEU A 625 1.42 23.76 13.01
N PRO A 626 1.61 24.57 14.06
CA PRO A 626 2.94 24.97 14.50
C PRO A 626 3.84 23.74 14.70
N LEU A 627 5.15 23.88 14.46
CA LEU A 627 6.09 22.75 14.49
C LEU A 627 6.15 22.05 15.86
N ASP A 628 6.10 22.84 16.93
CA ASP A 628 6.04 22.39 18.32
C ASP A 628 4.73 21.62 18.60
N ALA A 629 3.59 22.16 18.15
CA ALA A 629 2.30 21.48 18.23
C ALA A 629 2.27 20.16 17.44
N TRP A 630 2.99 20.09 16.33
CA TRP A 630 3.09 18.89 15.50
C TRP A 630 3.70 17.71 16.26
N SER A 631 4.76 17.96 17.04
CA SER A 631 5.42 16.95 17.88
C SER A 631 4.46 16.40 18.94
N ASP A 632 3.74 17.27 19.64
CA ASP A 632 2.80 16.87 20.70
C ASP A 632 1.61 16.07 20.19
N VAL A 633 0.98 16.56 19.11
CA VAL A 633 -0.14 15.87 18.46
C VAL A 633 0.32 14.50 17.97
N THR A 634 1.50 14.41 17.36
CA THR A 634 2.08 13.14 16.91
C THR A 634 2.32 12.18 18.08
N LYS A 635 2.88 12.65 19.20
CA LYS A 635 3.05 11.82 20.42
C LYS A 635 1.71 11.29 20.94
N LYS A 636 0.65 12.11 20.96
CA LYS A 636 -0.70 11.68 21.35
C LYS A 636 -1.24 10.59 20.42
N VAL A 637 -1.09 10.77 19.10
CA VAL A 637 -1.47 9.77 18.11
C VAL A 637 -0.69 8.47 18.32
N MET A 638 0.62 8.53 18.56
CA MET A 638 1.46 7.35 18.80
C MET A 638 1.08 6.62 20.10
N ARG A 639 0.76 7.35 21.17
CA ARG A 639 0.23 6.75 22.41
C ARG A 639 -1.07 5.99 22.16
N LEU A 640 -1.98 6.57 21.38
CA LEU A 640 -3.26 5.97 21.00
C LEU A 640 -3.07 4.67 20.19
N LEU A 641 -2.07 4.62 19.30
CA LEU A 641 -1.73 3.42 18.52
C LEU A 641 -1.20 2.25 19.36
N GLY A 642 -0.96 2.46 20.67
CA GLY A 642 -0.99 1.36 21.64
C GLY A 642 0.27 0.50 21.73
N ASN A 643 1.19 0.55 20.76
CA ASN A 643 2.19 -0.51 20.63
C ASN A 643 3.64 0.01 20.91
N PRO A 644 4.33 -0.54 21.94
CA PRO A 644 5.70 -0.13 22.31
C PRO A 644 6.73 -0.30 21.18
N GLY A 645 6.53 -1.24 20.24
CA GLY A 645 7.40 -1.40 19.07
C GLY A 645 7.41 -0.19 18.13
N TRP A 646 6.31 0.57 18.09
CA TRP A 646 6.20 1.74 17.22
C TRP A 646 6.87 2.97 17.81
N ASN A 647 7.10 2.99 19.13
CA ASN A 647 7.96 3.99 19.77
C ASN A 647 9.45 3.79 19.42
N ARG A 648 9.86 2.60 18.96
CA ARG A 648 11.23 2.35 18.45
C ARG A 648 11.41 2.71 16.97
N ILE A 649 10.31 2.74 16.20
CA ILE A 649 10.32 3.12 14.77
C ILE A 649 10.16 4.64 14.60
N GLY A 650 9.41 5.30 15.50
CA GLY A 650 9.34 6.77 15.64
C GLY A 650 10.60 7.35 16.25
#